data_AF-A0A1U8LMH1-F1
#
_entry.id   AF-A0A1U8LMH1-F1
#
_cell.length_a   1.000
_cell.length_b   1.000
_cell.length_c   1.000
_cell.angle_alpha   90.00
_cell.angle_beta   90.00
_cell.angle_gamma   90.00
#
_symmetry.space_group_name_H-M   'P 1'
#
loop_
_entity.id
_entity.type
_entity.pdbx_description
1 polymer ?
#
loop_
_entity_poly.entity_id
_entity_poly.type
_entity_poly.pdbx_seq_one_letter_code
_entity_poly.pdbx_strand_id
1 'polypeptide(L)'
;MKMSRQLRNSWMVIVLIIGTSLYSVEAEPHRILLDNDADTDDFFALLYLLKLNRSEFRLEGITISTNAWTDAGHAVNQIYDILYMMDRDDIPVGIGGEGGIMENGTIQPNVGGYLPIIEQGMTTYGGCRYRQAIPVGLGGRLDIDTNYGLRKELLPWGSRRYVPLQQLTAQRVMIDTISAGPTNVILTGAHTNFAIFLMNNPHLKRNVEHIYVMGGGVRSENPTGCCPENGTSSCQPRQCGDRGNLFTDYNSNPYAEFNIFGDPFAAYQVLHSGIPVTLVPLDATNTIQITEEFFKAFEERQGTYEAEYCFRSLKMARDTWFDDQFYTSYFMWDSFTSGVAVSIMRNSHKNNGENEFAEMEYMNITVVTSNEPYGISDGSNPFFDGRKIPKFNLTKGGVHSGHVQTDLRDPFCFVEDGKGKCKDGYTMEVTGLDAVHVLVATKAKPNKDVSSKLDREFYISFLDVLNNLEHTGRFNLMTEFPYYREVYYKPDFRNKKGKPVVFDMDMSAGDFLALFYLLKVPVEVLDIKAILVTPTGWANAATIDIVYDLLHMMGRDDIPVGLGDVFAMNQSDVVFPPVGDCKYAKAIPHGSGGFLDSDTLYGLARELPRSPRRYTAENSVKFGAPRDTDNPELRQPFALEIWNSTLKTLDHGSKITILTNGPLTSLAKIITQTRTASLIENVYVLGGHINRSHLDKGNVFTIASNKYAEFNMFLDPFAAKTVFESGLNITLVPLSIQRKVGRFLKTLERLKLTRKTPEVRFVKRLLSRLQALQRTHKRYHHMGTFLGEILGAILMAEKHHNLKPETEEMAIKVIAEGLESRDGQILIDKKRGNKVKILKNVDHKAYYDLFANRLGDEKQSAVLGSYDEQKKMWRTPSNRT
;
A
#
# COMPACT_ATOMS: atom_id res chain seq x y z
N MET A 1 -10.24 86.63 38.30
CA MET A 1 -11.55 87.32 38.40
C MET A 1 -12.62 86.31 38.01
N LYS A 2 -13.42 85.71 38.91
CA LYS A 2 -14.67 86.28 39.49
C LYS A 2 -15.42 87.12 38.46
N MET A 3 -16.68 86.93 38.09
CA MET A 3 -17.85 86.25 38.67
C MET A 3 -18.93 86.24 37.56
N SER A 4 -19.69 85.14 37.37
CA SER A 4 -21.14 85.00 37.64
C SER A 4 -22.06 85.95 36.83
N ARG A 5 -23.17 85.54 36.20
CA ARG A 5 -24.35 84.79 36.68
C ARG A 5 -25.23 84.41 35.46
N GLN A 6 -25.73 83.16 35.37
CA GLN A 6 -27.16 82.75 35.52
C GLN A 6 -28.15 83.42 34.53
N LEU A 7 -29.09 82.76 33.84
CA LEU A 7 -29.81 81.50 34.05
C LEU A 7 -30.74 81.29 32.82
N ARG A 8 -30.83 80.08 32.23
CA ARG A 8 -32.05 79.24 32.15
C ARG A 8 -32.03 78.18 31.03
N ASN A 9 -32.12 76.93 31.50
CA ASN A 9 -33.01 75.85 31.06
C ASN A 9 -32.91 75.31 29.63
N SER A 10 -32.37 74.10 29.49
CA SER A 10 -33.22 72.90 29.31
C SER A 10 -32.41 71.63 29.55
N TRP A 11 -33.03 70.69 30.25
CA TRP A 11 -32.46 69.41 30.66
C TRP A 11 -32.30 68.49 29.45
N MET A 12 -31.06 68.07 29.16
CA MET A 12 -30.78 66.94 28.29
C MET A 12 -29.96 65.94 29.09
N VAL A 13 -30.58 64.82 29.44
CA VAL A 13 -29.95 63.72 30.16
C VAL A 13 -28.92 63.08 29.22
N ILE A 14 -27.64 63.23 29.56
CA ILE A 14 -26.53 62.50 28.94
C ILE A 14 -26.50 61.12 29.57
N VAL A 15 -26.90 60.11 28.80
CA VAL A 15 -26.66 58.70 29.14
C VAL A 15 -25.17 58.43 28.92
N LEU A 16 -24.46 58.09 30.00
CA LEU A 16 -23.10 57.56 29.94
C LEU A 16 -23.10 56.26 29.13
N ILE A 17 -22.47 56.28 27.95
CA ILE A 17 -22.07 55.06 27.26
C ILE A 17 -20.78 54.57 27.94
N ILE A 18 -20.92 53.65 28.88
CA ILE A 18 -19.80 52.81 29.32
C ILE A 18 -19.57 51.83 28.18
N GLY A 19 -18.50 52.06 27.41
CA GLY A 19 -18.04 51.13 26.38
C GLY A 19 -17.61 49.82 27.02
N THR A 20 -18.53 48.85 27.07
CA THR A 20 -18.14 47.44 27.16
C THR A 20 -17.53 47.06 25.83
N SER A 21 -16.20 46.99 25.79
CA SER A 21 -15.48 46.25 24.76
C SER A 21 -16.03 44.83 24.75
N LEU A 22 -16.95 44.56 23.82
CA LEU A 22 -17.32 43.21 23.42
C LEU A 22 -16.05 42.62 22.80
N TYR A 23 -15.22 42.00 23.64
CA TYR A 23 -14.32 40.96 23.16
C TYR A 23 -15.24 39.85 22.65
N SER A 24 -15.54 39.86 21.36
CA SER A 24 -15.97 38.66 20.66
C SER A 24 -14.85 37.65 20.86
N VAL A 25 -15.05 36.71 21.78
CA VAL A 25 -14.23 35.51 21.83
C VAL A 25 -14.62 34.75 20.57
N GLU A 26 -13.83 34.90 19.50
CA GLU A 26 -13.91 33.97 18.37
C GLU A 26 -13.77 32.56 18.96
N ALA A 27 -14.75 31.70 18.71
CA ALA A 27 -14.71 30.33 19.17
C ALA A 27 -13.46 29.65 18.57
N GLU A 28 -12.70 28.95 19.40
CA GLU A 28 -11.55 28.20 18.92
C GLU A 28 -12.02 27.15 17.90
N PRO A 29 -11.30 26.98 16.77
CA PRO A 29 -11.68 26.04 15.72
C PRO A 29 -11.70 24.59 16.22
N HIS A 30 -12.57 23.77 15.64
CA HIS A 30 -12.62 22.34 15.88
C HIS A 30 -11.35 21.68 15.35
N ARG A 31 -10.59 21.06 16.26
CA ARG A 31 -9.36 20.33 15.93
C ARG A 31 -9.71 18.92 15.49
N ILE A 32 -9.17 18.49 14.36
CA ILE A 32 -9.46 17.20 13.73
C ILE A 32 -8.17 16.39 13.59
N LEU A 33 -8.24 15.13 13.98
CA LEU A 33 -7.28 14.09 13.64
C LEU A 33 -7.99 13.09 12.71
N LEU A 34 -7.38 12.79 11.55
CA LEU A 34 -7.89 11.81 10.59
C LEU A 34 -7.02 10.54 10.62
N ASP A 35 -7.60 9.36 10.86
CA ASP A 35 -6.96 8.06 10.66
C ASP A 35 -7.63 7.37 9.45
N ASN A 36 -6.93 7.28 8.32
CA ASN A 36 -7.43 6.75 7.05
C ASN A 36 -6.62 5.55 6.57
N ASP A 37 -7.15 4.71 5.70
CA ASP A 37 -6.39 3.67 5.00
C ASP A 37 -5.98 4.05 3.58
N ALA A 38 -6.12 5.34 3.22
CA ALA A 38 -5.59 5.96 2.01
C ALA A 38 -6.05 5.26 0.73
N ASP A 39 -7.32 4.84 0.71
CA ASP A 39 -8.05 4.47 -0.50
C ASP A 39 -8.50 5.73 -1.26
N THR A 40 -9.04 5.52 -2.46
CA THR A 40 -9.51 6.54 -3.37
C THR A 40 -10.59 7.43 -2.74
N ASP A 41 -11.53 6.85 -2.01
CA ASP A 41 -12.59 7.55 -1.28
C ASP A 41 -12.08 8.28 -0.03
N ASP A 42 -11.04 7.79 0.64
CA ASP A 42 -10.33 8.56 1.68
C ASP A 42 -9.71 9.83 1.12
N PHE A 43 -9.20 9.82 -0.12
CA PHE A 43 -8.67 11.04 -0.73
C PHE A 43 -9.78 12.06 -0.95
N PHE A 44 -11.00 11.62 -1.25
CA PHE A 44 -12.15 12.52 -1.38
C PHE A 44 -12.50 13.13 -0.02
N ALA A 45 -12.45 12.33 1.04
CA ALA A 45 -12.66 12.78 2.42
C ALA A 45 -11.57 13.78 2.87
N LEU A 46 -10.30 13.45 2.66
CA LEU A 46 -9.16 14.30 2.98
C LEU A 46 -9.23 15.63 2.25
N LEU A 47 -9.47 15.61 0.93
CA LEU A 47 -9.56 16.83 0.13
C LEU A 47 -10.78 17.66 0.54
N TYR A 48 -11.92 17.04 0.85
CA TYR A 48 -13.06 17.74 1.42
C TYR A 48 -12.69 18.46 2.74
N LEU A 49 -12.01 17.77 3.68
CA LEU A 49 -11.56 18.36 4.95
C LEU A 49 -10.54 19.49 4.77
N LEU A 50 -9.60 19.36 3.83
CA LEU A 50 -8.58 20.38 3.54
C LEU A 50 -9.17 21.67 2.93
N LYS A 51 -10.37 21.57 2.32
CA LYS A 51 -11.11 22.66 1.69
C LYS A 51 -12.02 23.44 2.64
N LEU A 52 -12.26 22.92 3.83
CA LEU A 52 -13.10 23.60 4.82
C LEU A 52 -12.43 24.88 5.34
N ASN A 53 -13.26 25.79 5.85
CA ASN A 53 -12.81 27.05 6.45
C ASN A 53 -11.91 26.77 7.66
N ARG A 54 -10.65 27.19 7.56
CA ARG A 54 -9.62 26.92 8.58
C ARG A 54 -9.84 27.65 9.91
N SER A 55 -10.64 28.71 9.91
CA SER A 55 -11.05 29.40 11.14
C SER A 55 -12.12 28.62 11.91
N GLU A 56 -12.74 27.62 11.29
CA GLU A 56 -13.78 26.78 11.89
C GLU A 56 -13.29 25.35 12.12
N PHE A 57 -12.55 24.78 11.15
CA PHE A 57 -12.02 23.42 11.19
C PHE A 57 -10.52 23.38 10.92
N ARG A 58 -9.79 22.74 11.82
CA ARG A 58 -8.35 22.55 11.68
C ARG A 58 -8.01 21.08 11.66
N LEU A 59 -7.61 20.57 10.50
CA LEU A 59 -6.94 19.29 10.40
C LEU A 59 -5.51 19.43 10.96
N GLU A 60 -5.30 18.83 12.14
CA GLU A 60 -4.08 18.96 12.94
C GLU A 60 -3.13 17.77 12.78
N GLY A 61 -3.62 16.63 12.30
CA GLY A 61 -2.80 15.45 12.07
C GLY A 61 -3.51 14.40 11.22
N ILE A 62 -2.71 13.62 10.51
CA ILE A 62 -3.16 12.48 9.70
C ILE A 62 -2.40 11.24 10.15
N THR A 63 -3.07 10.12 10.30
CA THR A 63 -2.44 8.81 10.47
C THR A 63 -2.94 7.85 9.40
N ILE A 64 -2.03 6.97 8.95
CA ILE A 64 -2.33 5.97 7.93
C ILE A 64 -2.48 4.61 8.60
N SER A 65 -3.64 3.99 8.42
CA SER A 65 -3.98 2.63 8.78
C SER A 65 -3.59 1.69 7.66
N THR A 66 -2.43 1.06 7.81
CA THR A 66 -1.81 0.21 6.77
C THR A 66 -2.30 -1.24 6.82
N ASN A 67 -3.24 -1.54 7.70
CA ASN A 67 -3.81 -2.86 7.93
C ASN A 67 -5.09 -3.09 7.09
N ALA A 68 -5.12 -2.55 5.86
CA ALA A 68 -6.28 -2.62 4.96
C ALA A 68 -5.85 -2.41 3.48
N TRP A 69 -6.48 -1.44 2.79
CA TRP A 69 -6.45 -1.24 1.33
C TRP A 69 -5.19 -0.61 0.75
N THR A 70 -4.25 -0.15 1.58
CA THR A 70 -2.98 0.43 1.11
C THR A 70 -1.74 -0.24 1.69
N ASP A 71 -0.61 -0.11 0.99
CA ASP A 71 0.72 -0.35 1.53
C ASP A 71 1.45 0.94 1.95
N ALA A 72 2.06 0.88 3.14
CA ALA A 72 2.62 2.02 3.86
C ALA A 72 3.55 2.92 3.02
N GLY A 73 4.40 2.31 2.18
CA GLY A 73 5.38 3.02 1.37
C GLY A 73 4.77 3.84 0.23
N HIS A 74 3.60 3.44 -0.25
CA HIS A 74 2.88 4.14 -1.30
C HIS A 74 1.97 5.22 -0.70
N ALA A 75 1.17 4.86 0.31
CA ALA A 75 0.30 5.80 1.04
C ALA A 75 1.04 7.04 1.55
N VAL A 76 2.21 6.86 2.19
CA VAL A 76 2.99 7.98 2.75
C VAL A 76 3.29 9.05 1.71
N ASN A 77 3.73 8.60 0.54
CA ASN A 77 4.16 9.52 -0.49
C ASN A 77 2.93 10.15 -1.16
N GLN A 78 1.83 9.41 -1.30
CA GLN A 78 0.59 9.97 -1.82
C GLN A 78 0.02 11.07 -0.93
N ILE A 79 -0.06 10.84 0.38
CA ILE A 79 -0.50 11.87 1.33
C ILE A 79 0.46 13.07 1.30
N TYR A 80 1.77 12.86 1.20
CA TYR A 80 2.72 13.97 1.01
C TYR A 80 2.52 14.75 -0.29
N ASP A 81 2.20 14.06 -1.38
CA ASP A 81 1.97 14.69 -2.68
C ASP A 81 0.66 15.51 -2.66
N ILE A 82 -0.40 15.01 -2.01
CA ILE A 82 -1.66 15.74 -1.77
C ILE A 82 -1.47 16.94 -0.85
N LEU A 83 -0.76 16.78 0.28
CA LEU A 83 -0.50 17.88 1.21
C LEU A 83 0.36 18.96 0.56
N TYR A 84 1.35 18.58 -0.24
CA TYR A 84 2.14 19.54 -1.00
C TYR A 84 1.26 20.30 -1.99
N MET A 85 0.44 19.60 -2.79
CA MET A 85 -0.52 20.21 -3.71
C MET A 85 -1.42 21.26 -3.03
N MET A 86 -1.91 20.95 -1.83
CA MET A 86 -2.80 21.80 -1.03
C MET A 86 -2.09 22.88 -0.21
N ASP A 87 -0.75 22.98 -0.28
CA ASP A 87 0.08 23.84 0.56
C ASP A 87 -0.16 23.63 2.06
N ARG A 88 -0.16 22.35 2.45
CA ARG A 88 -0.44 21.86 3.80
C ARG A 88 0.62 20.89 4.33
N ASP A 89 1.88 21.12 3.95
CA ASP A 89 3.03 20.39 4.50
C ASP A 89 3.22 20.60 6.02
N ASP A 90 2.48 21.55 6.63
CA ASP A 90 2.39 21.75 8.08
C ASP A 90 1.75 20.58 8.82
N ILE A 91 0.90 19.78 8.15
CA ILE A 91 0.17 18.69 8.81
C ILE A 91 1.10 17.49 9.06
N PRO A 92 1.31 17.05 10.30
CA PRO A 92 2.05 15.84 10.60
C PRO A 92 1.31 14.60 10.07
N VAL A 93 2.07 13.66 9.50
CA VAL A 93 1.55 12.40 8.97
C VAL A 93 2.27 11.26 9.67
N GLY A 94 1.51 10.41 10.35
CA GLY A 94 2.00 9.28 11.13
C GLY A 94 1.67 7.96 10.46
N ILE A 95 2.62 7.03 10.43
CA ILE A 95 2.43 5.74 9.74
C ILE A 95 2.93 4.62 10.61
N GLY A 96 2.08 3.63 10.82
CA GLY A 96 2.41 2.43 11.56
C GLY A 96 3.20 2.72 12.82
N GLY A 97 4.15 1.85 13.10
CA GLY A 97 4.89 1.87 14.36
C GLY A 97 5.71 0.61 14.56
N GLU A 98 6.92 0.80 15.04
CA GLU A 98 7.91 -0.25 15.16
C GLU A 98 7.78 -1.03 16.49
N GLY A 99 6.98 -0.58 17.45
CA GLY A 99 6.76 -1.29 18.71
C GLY A 99 6.15 -2.68 18.53
N GLY A 100 6.09 -3.44 19.63
CA GLY A 100 5.51 -4.77 19.64
C GLY A 100 4.50 -4.99 20.77
N ILE A 101 3.62 -5.96 20.62
CA ILE A 101 2.73 -6.42 21.70
C ILE A 101 3.28 -7.74 22.24
N MET A 102 3.57 -7.76 23.55
CA MET A 102 4.09 -8.94 24.24
C MET A 102 3.04 -10.06 24.32
N GLU A 103 3.48 -11.28 24.64
CA GLU A 103 2.58 -12.44 24.76
C GLU A 103 1.48 -12.27 25.83
N ASN A 104 1.71 -11.50 26.87
CA ASN A 104 0.71 -11.20 27.90
C ASN A 104 -0.25 -10.05 27.48
N GLY A 105 -0.04 -9.41 26.32
CA GLY A 105 -0.81 -8.26 25.87
C GLY A 105 -0.23 -6.90 26.28
N THR A 106 0.96 -6.85 26.90
CA THR A 106 1.60 -5.55 27.18
C THR A 106 1.98 -4.87 25.87
N ILE A 107 1.36 -3.72 25.59
CA ILE A 107 1.65 -2.88 24.42
C ILE A 107 2.91 -2.06 24.71
N GLN A 108 3.95 -2.22 23.87
CA GLN A 108 5.17 -1.43 23.99
C GLN A 108 4.99 -0.03 23.37
N PRO A 109 5.87 0.94 23.66
CA PRO A 109 5.86 2.22 22.96
C PRO A 109 5.98 2.05 21.44
N ASN A 110 5.34 2.96 20.69
CA ASN A 110 5.39 3.04 19.23
C ASN A 110 4.85 1.82 18.47
N VAL A 111 3.98 0.98 19.05
CA VAL A 111 3.28 -0.08 18.28
C VAL A 111 2.39 0.57 17.21
N GLY A 112 2.40 0.06 15.99
CA GLY A 112 1.58 0.61 14.90
C GLY A 112 0.62 -0.40 14.29
N GLY A 113 -0.35 0.11 13.53
CA GLY A 113 -1.33 -0.69 12.78
C GLY A 113 -0.79 -1.22 11.46
N TYR A 114 0.32 -1.95 11.49
CA TYR A 114 0.76 -2.74 10.34
C TYR A 114 0.01 -4.07 10.23
N LEU A 115 -0.46 -4.61 11.37
CA LEU A 115 -1.16 -5.88 11.49
C LEU A 115 -2.33 -5.69 12.46
N PRO A 116 -3.39 -6.51 12.37
CA PRO A 116 -4.47 -6.45 13.35
C PRO A 116 -3.94 -6.84 14.73
N ILE A 117 -4.53 -6.29 15.81
CA ILE A 117 -4.08 -6.51 17.20
C ILE A 117 -3.97 -8.01 17.55
N ILE A 118 -4.82 -8.84 16.94
CA ILE A 118 -4.81 -10.30 17.13
C ILE A 118 -3.58 -10.99 16.54
N GLU A 119 -3.04 -10.49 15.42
CA GLU A 119 -1.82 -11.00 14.78
C GLU A 119 -0.56 -10.25 15.22
N GLN A 120 -0.71 -9.06 15.81
CA GLN A 120 0.40 -8.21 16.20
C GLN A 120 1.21 -8.82 17.36
N GLY A 121 2.46 -9.16 17.07
CA GLY A 121 3.47 -9.65 18.00
C GLY A 121 4.56 -8.61 18.28
N MET A 122 5.79 -9.08 18.56
CA MET A 122 6.95 -8.22 18.83
C MET A 122 7.62 -7.63 17.58
N THR A 123 7.02 -7.84 16.41
CA THR A 123 7.59 -7.56 15.09
C THR A 123 6.53 -7.04 14.14
N THR A 124 6.95 -6.49 13.01
CA THR A 124 6.07 -5.96 11.95
C THR A 124 5.87 -6.96 10.80
N TYR A 125 6.33 -8.20 10.96
CA TYR A 125 5.99 -9.32 10.08
C TYR A 125 4.98 -10.20 10.79
N GLY A 126 4.03 -10.79 10.07
CA GLY A 126 2.91 -11.52 10.64
C GLY A 126 1.89 -11.94 9.58
N GLY A 127 0.88 -12.70 10.01
CA GLY A 127 -0.21 -13.13 9.13
C GLY A 127 -0.97 -11.96 8.51
N CYS A 128 -1.92 -12.30 7.65
CA CYS A 128 -2.74 -11.33 6.94
C CYS A 128 -4.22 -11.74 6.99
N ARG A 129 -4.64 -12.51 7.99
CA ARG A 129 -5.95 -13.18 8.08
C ARG A 129 -7.11 -12.36 7.50
N TYR A 130 -7.28 -11.13 7.97
CA TYR A 130 -8.36 -10.26 7.51
C TYR A 130 -8.02 -9.56 6.19
N ARG A 131 -6.77 -9.15 6.02
CA ARG A 131 -6.27 -8.50 4.79
C ARG A 131 -6.31 -9.42 3.56
N GLN A 132 -6.40 -10.74 3.73
CA GLN A 132 -6.61 -11.69 2.62
C GLN A 132 -7.89 -11.38 1.85
N ALA A 133 -8.89 -10.76 2.47
CA ALA A 133 -10.14 -10.41 1.80
C ALA A 133 -10.01 -9.23 0.83
N ILE A 134 -8.86 -8.55 0.79
CA ILE A 134 -8.61 -7.40 -0.07
C ILE A 134 -7.81 -7.84 -1.30
N PRO A 135 -8.29 -7.56 -2.53
CA PRO A 135 -7.53 -7.86 -3.74
C PRO A 135 -6.15 -7.19 -3.73
N VAL A 136 -5.12 -7.88 -4.24
CA VAL A 136 -3.74 -7.37 -4.20
C VAL A 136 -3.32 -6.71 -5.51
N GLY A 137 -3.79 -7.23 -6.64
CA GLY A 137 -3.49 -6.72 -7.98
C GLY A 137 -4.55 -5.73 -8.48
N LEU A 138 -5.00 -5.93 -9.72
CA LEU A 138 -6.09 -5.16 -10.33
C LEU A 138 -7.37 -5.20 -9.47
N GLY A 139 -8.04 -4.04 -9.35
CA GLY A 139 -9.20 -3.83 -8.48
C GLY A 139 -8.88 -3.87 -6.99
N GLY A 140 -7.62 -3.64 -6.63
CA GLY A 140 -7.10 -3.83 -5.27
C GLY A 140 -5.93 -2.91 -4.94
N ARG A 141 -5.08 -3.36 -4.00
CA ARG A 141 -3.98 -2.55 -3.44
C ARG A 141 -3.07 -1.92 -4.48
N LEU A 142 -2.75 -2.62 -5.57
CA LEU A 142 -1.94 -2.04 -6.67
C LEU A 142 -2.59 -0.79 -7.28
N ASP A 143 -3.90 -0.84 -7.53
CA ASP A 143 -4.63 0.29 -8.06
C ASP A 143 -4.70 1.41 -7.02
N ILE A 144 -4.94 1.09 -5.75
CA ILE A 144 -5.03 2.06 -4.67
C ILE A 144 -3.70 2.79 -4.42
N ASP A 145 -2.60 2.04 -4.29
CA ASP A 145 -1.25 2.55 -4.02
C ASP A 145 -0.72 3.50 -5.10
N THR A 146 -1.22 3.36 -6.32
CA THR A 146 -0.89 4.24 -7.45
C THR A 146 -1.98 5.25 -7.75
N ASN A 147 -3.15 5.12 -7.12
CA ASN A 147 -4.42 5.70 -7.50
C ASN A 147 -4.64 5.59 -9.01
N TYR A 148 -4.60 4.34 -9.48
CA TYR A 148 -4.71 3.92 -10.88
C TYR A 148 -3.66 4.55 -11.82
N GLY A 149 -2.55 5.05 -11.27
CA GLY A 149 -1.50 5.79 -11.98
C GLY A 149 -1.61 7.31 -11.88
N LEU A 150 -2.74 7.84 -11.41
CA LEU A 150 -3.02 9.29 -11.37
C LEU A 150 -2.13 10.03 -10.39
N ARG A 151 -1.64 9.36 -9.33
CA ARG A 151 -0.67 9.95 -8.41
C ARG A 151 0.56 10.47 -9.18
N LYS A 152 1.10 9.67 -10.09
CA LYS A 152 2.32 10.01 -10.87
C LYS A 152 2.00 10.79 -12.15
N GLU A 153 0.75 10.81 -12.59
CA GLU A 153 0.32 11.73 -13.65
C GLU A 153 0.16 13.15 -13.14
N LEU A 154 -0.67 13.33 -12.11
CA LEU A 154 -1.16 14.64 -11.70
C LEU A 154 -0.31 15.19 -10.56
N LEU A 155 -0.26 14.51 -9.42
CA LEU A 155 0.19 15.16 -8.18
C LEU A 155 1.64 15.67 -8.26
N PRO A 156 1.91 16.92 -7.83
CA PRO A 156 3.25 17.48 -7.77
C PRO A 156 4.11 16.84 -6.67
N TRP A 157 5.44 17.01 -6.75
CA TRP A 157 6.37 16.51 -5.73
C TRP A 157 6.97 17.64 -4.90
N GLY A 158 6.64 17.63 -3.61
CA GLY A 158 7.28 18.47 -2.60
C GLY A 158 8.65 17.98 -2.14
N SER A 159 9.25 18.71 -1.20
CA SER A 159 10.51 18.30 -0.55
C SER A 159 10.33 17.20 0.50
N ARG A 160 9.11 17.04 1.02
CA ARG A 160 8.78 16.06 2.05
C ARG A 160 8.81 14.64 1.47
N ARG A 161 9.40 13.71 2.20
CA ARG A 161 9.56 12.31 1.77
C ARG A 161 9.74 11.39 2.96
N TYR A 162 9.44 10.12 2.77
CA TYR A 162 9.78 9.09 3.73
C TYR A 162 11.29 9.06 4.01
N VAL A 163 11.66 8.95 5.28
CA VAL A 163 13.05 8.76 5.71
C VAL A 163 13.07 7.65 6.78
N PRO A 164 13.80 6.54 6.55
CA PRO A 164 13.88 5.44 7.49
C PRO A 164 14.30 5.93 8.88
N LEU A 165 13.66 5.41 9.93
CA LEU A 165 13.85 5.76 11.35
C LEU A 165 13.52 7.22 11.73
N GLN A 166 13.12 8.07 10.79
CA GLN A 166 12.72 9.48 11.05
C GLN A 166 11.25 9.76 10.71
N GLN A 167 10.61 8.87 9.95
CA GLN A 167 9.17 8.93 9.71
C GLN A 167 8.41 8.89 11.05
N LEU A 168 7.49 9.83 11.24
CA LEU A 168 6.63 9.84 12.41
C LEU A 168 5.74 8.59 12.40
N THR A 169 5.62 7.95 13.56
CA THR A 169 4.70 6.82 13.75
C THR A 169 3.27 7.34 13.93
N ALA A 170 2.29 6.50 13.64
CA ALA A 170 0.87 6.83 13.87
C ALA A 170 0.65 7.23 15.33
N GLN A 171 1.19 6.44 16.27
CA GLN A 171 1.09 6.73 17.71
C GLN A 171 1.70 8.09 18.09
N ARG A 172 2.83 8.47 17.49
CA ARG A 172 3.46 9.75 17.82
C ARG A 172 2.59 10.93 17.39
N VAL A 173 2.02 10.86 16.18
CA VAL A 173 1.11 11.90 15.68
C VAL A 173 -0.17 11.97 16.52
N MET A 174 -0.77 10.82 16.88
CA MET A 174 -1.95 10.78 17.76
C MET A 174 -1.66 11.41 19.13
N ILE A 175 -0.56 11.02 19.77
CA ILE A 175 -0.15 11.55 21.08
C ILE A 175 0.09 13.06 21.00
N ASP A 176 0.89 13.53 20.04
CA ASP A 176 1.23 14.95 19.92
C ASP A 176 -0.02 15.79 19.63
N THR A 177 -0.91 15.31 18.75
CA THR A 177 -2.15 16.01 18.38
C THR A 177 -3.15 16.07 19.55
N ILE A 178 -3.43 14.93 20.18
CA ILE A 178 -4.47 14.83 21.22
C ILE A 178 -3.99 15.42 22.55
N SER A 179 -2.69 15.35 22.85
CA SER A 179 -2.16 15.98 24.08
C SER A 179 -2.18 17.51 24.02
N ALA A 180 -2.16 18.11 22.82
CA ALA A 180 -2.18 19.56 22.64
C ALA A 180 -3.54 20.20 22.97
N GLY A 181 -4.64 19.44 22.98
CA GLY A 181 -5.96 19.94 23.36
C GLY A 181 -7.12 19.04 22.95
N PRO A 182 -8.36 19.46 23.22
CA PRO A 182 -9.56 18.78 22.74
C PRO A 182 -9.48 18.54 21.22
N THR A 183 -9.81 17.32 20.80
CA THR A 183 -9.64 16.85 19.41
C THR A 183 -10.79 15.94 19.02
N ASN A 184 -11.38 16.18 17.85
CA ASN A 184 -12.30 15.28 17.18
C ASN A 184 -11.51 14.29 16.34
N VAL A 185 -11.87 13.01 16.39
CA VAL A 185 -11.16 11.95 15.66
C VAL A 185 -12.09 11.39 14.61
N ILE A 186 -11.66 11.38 13.36
CA ILE A 186 -12.36 10.76 12.24
C ILE A 186 -11.57 9.50 11.85
N LEU A 187 -12.23 8.35 11.88
CA LEU A 187 -11.66 7.05 11.53
C LEU A 187 -12.35 6.57 10.25
N THR A 188 -11.60 6.50 9.16
CA THR A 188 -12.05 6.00 7.86
C THR A 188 -11.32 4.74 7.41
N GLY A 189 -10.24 4.36 8.10
CA GLY A 189 -9.60 3.05 7.90
C GLY A 189 -9.84 2.07 9.05
N ALA A 190 -9.12 0.94 9.01
CA ALA A 190 -9.13 -0.03 10.10
C ALA A 190 -8.71 0.61 11.44
N HIS A 191 -9.46 0.33 12.51
CA HIS A 191 -9.39 1.03 13.80
C HIS A 191 -8.11 0.75 14.62
N THR A 192 -7.18 -0.05 14.09
CA THR A 192 -6.01 -0.59 14.78
C THR A 192 -5.16 0.49 15.43
N ASN A 193 -4.82 1.57 14.69
CA ASN A 193 -3.98 2.64 15.22
C ASN A 193 -4.63 3.31 16.45
N PHE A 194 -5.90 3.68 16.33
CA PHE A 194 -6.59 4.40 17.39
C PHE A 194 -6.91 3.52 18.60
N ALA A 195 -7.26 2.25 18.40
CA ALA A 195 -7.43 1.29 19.49
C ALA A 195 -6.13 1.12 20.30
N ILE A 196 -4.98 0.95 19.63
CA ILE A 196 -3.68 0.89 20.30
C ILE A 196 -3.43 2.18 21.09
N PHE A 197 -3.75 3.34 20.53
CA PHE A 197 -3.61 4.62 21.22
C PHE A 197 -4.46 4.66 22.50
N LEU A 198 -5.73 4.28 22.43
CA LEU A 198 -6.66 4.27 23.57
C LEU A 198 -6.22 3.29 24.66
N MET A 199 -5.73 2.11 24.29
CA MET A 199 -5.27 1.07 25.21
C MET A 199 -3.96 1.47 25.92
N ASN A 200 -3.05 2.15 25.22
CA ASN A 200 -1.73 2.50 25.74
C ASN A 200 -1.68 3.90 26.39
N ASN A 201 -2.61 4.80 26.04
CA ASN A 201 -2.65 6.18 26.55
C ASN A 201 -4.02 6.53 27.16
N PRO A 202 -4.52 5.77 28.16
CA PRO A 202 -5.87 5.96 28.70
C PRO A 202 -6.08 7.37 29.31
N HIS A 203 -5.02 8.01 29.79
CA HIS A 203 -5.07 9.36 30.34
C HIS A 203 -5.34 10.46 29.30
N LEU A 204 -5.12 10.20 28.01
CA LEU A 204 -5.39 11.14 26.91
C LEU A 204 -6.81 11.01 26.36
N LYS A 205 -7.57 9.97 26.73
CA LYS A 205 -8.97 9.79 26.30
C LYS A 205 -9.83 11.03 26.58
N ARG A 206 -9.58 11.71 27.71
CA ARG A 206 -10.28 12.93 28.13
C ARG A 206 -10.14 14.12 27.16
N ASN A 207 -9.14 14.09 26.28
CA ASN A 207 -8.91 15.11 25.27
C ASN A 207 -9.55 14.75 23.92
N VAL A 208 -10.17 13.58 23.80
CA VAL A 208 -10.94 13.20 22.61
C VAL A 208 -12.38 13.65 22.84
N GLU A 209 -12.83 14.62 22.06
CA GLU A 209 -14.18 15.18 22.19
C GLU A 209 -15.23 14.22 21.64
N HIS A 210 -14.97 13.69 20.45
CA HIS A 210 -15.89 12.84 19.71
C HIS A 210 -15.12 11.96 18.73
N ILE A 211 -15.62 10.74 18.51
CA ILE A 211 -15.10 9.80 17.50
C ILE A 211 -16.16 9.63 16.40
N TYR A 212 -15.78 9.89 15.16
CA TYR A 212 -16.61 9.65 13.99
C TYR A 212 -16.03 8.47 13.24
N VAL A 213 -16.85 7.46 12.98
CA VAL A 213 -16.42 6.19 12.40
C VAL A 213 -17.14 5.96 11.08
N MET A 214 -16.39 5.78 10.00
CA MET A 214 -16.88 5.06 8.84
C MET A 214 -16.68 3.57 9.08
N GLY A 215 -17.75 2.79 8.96
CA GLY A 215 -17.65 1.34 8.96
C GLY A 215 -18.82 0.65 9.63
N GLY A 216 -18.83 -0.68 9.52
CA GLY A 216 -19.90 -1.53 10.03
C GLY A 216 -21.18 -1.47 9.18
N GLY A 217 -22.13 -2.33 9.50
CA GLY A 217 -23.49 -2.33 8.96
C GLY A 217 -24.42 -2.89 10.02
N VAL A 218 -25.30 -2.07 10.58
CA VAL A 218 -26.12 -2.42 11.75
C VAL A 218 -27.42 -3.10 11.32
N ARG A 219 -28.14 -2.44 10.42
CA ARG A 219 -29.38 -2.86 9.75
C ARG A 219 -29.23 -2.69 8.23
N SER A 220 -28.00 -2.90 7.73
CA SER A 220 -27.62 -2.60 6.35
C SER A 220 -28.32 -3.52 5.35
N GLU A 221 -29.31 -3.01 4.63
CA GLU A 221 -29.98 -3.74 3.56
C GLU A 221 -29.12 -3.84 2.29
N ASN A 222 -29.38 -4.87 1.46
CA ASN A 222 -28.69 -5.04 0.19
C ASN A 222 -29.08 -3.90 -0.79
N PRO A 223 -28.14 -3.03 -1.21
CA PRO A 223 -28.46 -1.86 -2.03
C PRO A 223 -28.92 -2.22 -3.45
N THR A 224 -28.56 -3.40 -3.97
CA THR A 224 -28.97 -3.87 -5.31
C THR A 224 -30.24 -4.73 -5.30
N GLY A 225 -30.87 -4.90 -4.13
CA GLY A 225 -32.03 -5.77 -3.95
C GLY A 225 -31.69 -7.27 -3.94
N CYS A 226 -32.71 -8.07 -3.63
CA CYS A 226 -32.65 -9.54 -3.67
C CYS A 226 -32.91 -10.07 -5.09
N CYS A 227 -32.18 -11.11 -5.52
CA CYS A 227 -32.57 -11.86 -6.72
C CYS A 227 -34.05 -12.31 -6.59
N PRO A 228 -34.92 -12.04 -7.58
CA PRO A 228 -36.28 -12.57 -7.58
C PRO A 228 -36.26 -14.11 -7.60
N GLU A 229 -37.29 -14.77 -7.06
CA GLU A 229 -37.38 -16.25 -7.00
C GLU A 229 -37.21 -16.94 -8.37
N ASN A 230 -37.40 -16.22 -9.49
CA ASN A 230 -37.27 -16.70 -10.88
C ASN A 230 -36.05 -16.15 -11.63
N GLY A 231 -34.96 -15.78 -10.94
CA GLY A 231 -33.72 -15.24 -11.55
C GLY A 231 -32.89 -16.27 -12.34
N THR A 232 -32.08 -15.78 -13.30
CA THR A 232 -31.18 -16.58 -14.15
C THR A 232 -30.12 -17.35 -13.34
N SER A 233 -29.51 -18.37 -13.93
CA SER A 233 -28.49 -19.25 -13.29
C SER A 233 -27.23 -18.55 -12.75
N SER A 234 -27.06 -17.26 -13.03
CA SER A 234 -26.00 -16.39 -12.50
C SER A 234 -26.36 -15.68 -11.18
N CYS A 235 -27.63 -15.60 -10.81
CA CYS A 235 -28.12 -14.92 -9.60
C CYS A 235 -28.60 -15.97 -8.60
N GLN A 236 -27.88 -16.20 -7.50
CA GLN A 236 -28.32 -17.17 -6.49
C GLN A 236 -29.35 -16.52 -5.55
N PRO A 237 -30.58 -17.07 -5.41
CA PRO A 237 -31.69 -16.50 -4.62
C PRO A 237 -31.45 -16.30 -3.11
N ARG A 238 -30.26 -16.57 -2.58
CA ARG A 238 -29.95 -16.61 -1.12
C ARG A 238 -29.31 -15.31 -0.57
N GLN A 239 -29.22 -14.24 -1.37
CA GLN A 239 -28.45 -13.01 -1.05
C GLN A 239 -29.30 -11.86 -0.42
N CYS A 240 -30.05 -12.16 0.65
CA CYS A 240 -30.96 -11.21 1.32
C CYS A 240 -30.64 -11.00 2.82
N GLY A 241 -30.92 -9.79 3.35
CA GLY A 241 -30.82 -9.42 4.78
C GLY A 241 -29.70 -8.42 5.11
N ASP A 242 -29.40 -8.23 6.41
CA ASP A 242 -28.29 -7.39 6.89
C ASP A 242 -26.96 -7.88 6.29
N ARG A 243 -26.38 -7.07 5.40
CA ARG A 243 -25.20 -7.42 4.59
C ARG A 243 -24.09 -6.39 4.79
N GLY A 244 -22.89 -6.91 5.00
CA GLY A 244 -21.63 -6.17 4.92
C GLY A 244 -21.05 -6.13 3.51
N ASN A 245 -20.00 -5.33 3.29
CA ASN A 245 -19.40 -5.13 1.98
C ASN A 245 -18.22 -6.08 1.66
N LEU A 246 -17.96 -7.11 2.48
CA LEU A 246 -16.92 -8.13 2.28
C LEU A 246 -17.22 -9.08 1.08
N PHE A 247 -17.18 -8.54 -0.14
CA PHE A 247 -17.64 -9.24 -1.35
C PHE A 247 -16.78 -10.45 -1.74
N THR A 248 -15.50 -10.47 -1.36
CA THR A 248 -14.55 -11.55 -1.64
C THR A 248 -14.77 -12.80 -0.79
N ASP A 249 -15.51 -12.66 0.32
CA ASP A 249 -15.70 -13.72 1.31
C ASP A 249 -17.11 -13.78 1.93
N TYR A 250 -18.11 -13.42 1.13
CA TYR A 250 -19.50 -13.48 1.55
C TYR A 250 -19.95 -14.87 2.06
N ASN A 251 -19.37 -15.95 1.52
CA ASN A 251 -19.74 -17.31 1.89
C ASN A 251 -19.24 -17.73 3.28
N SER A 252 -18.24 -17.04 3.83
CA SER A 252 -17.76 -17.26 5.20
C SER A 252 -18.33 -16.21 6.15
N ASN A 253 -18.25 -14.93 5.75
CA ASN A 253 -18.68 -13.79 6.57
C ASN A 253 -19.45 -12.75 5.74
N PRO A 254 -20.78 -12.85 5.71
CA PRO A 254 -21.64 -11.97 4.94
C PRO A 254 -22.05 -10.69 5.67
N TYR A 255 -21.64 -10.51 6.93
CA TYR A 255 -22.11 -9.44 7.80
C TYR A 255 -21.10 -8.30 7.95
N ALA A 256 -19.82 -8.58 7.70
CA ALA A 256 -18.73 -7.67 8.03
C ALA A 256 -18.51 -6.59 6.96
N GLU A 257 -18.13 -5.42 7.44
CA GLU A 257 -17.65 -4.30 6.63
C GLU A 257 -16.11 -4.27 6.72
N PHE A 258 -15.41 -3.91 5.63
CA PHE A 258 -13.95 -3.98 5.51
C PHE A 258 -13.19 -3.28 6.66
N ASN A 259 -13.54 -2.06 7.04
CA ASN A 259 -12.83 -1.30 8.10
C ASN A 259 -12.99 -1.94 9.49
N ILE A 260 -14.15 -2.50 9.79
CA ILE A 260 -14.37 -3.25 11.04
C ILE A 260 -13.76 -4.65 10.96
N PHE A 261 -13.84 -5.32 9.80
CA PHE A 261 -13.27 -6.65 9.56
C PHE A 261 -11.75 -6.65 9.60
N GLY A 262 -11.11 -5.56 9.16
CA GLY A 262 -9.65 -5.42 9.17
C GLY A 262 -9.03 -5.59 10.56
N ASP A 263 -9.76 -5.23 11.62
CA ASP A 263 -9.40 -5.51 13.01
C ASP A 263 -10.62 -5.42 13.96
N PRO A 264 -11.42 -6.52 14.08
CA PRO A 264 -12.66 -6.50 14.85
C PRO A 264 -12.43 -6.20 16.33
N PHE A 265 -11.30 -6.64 16.88
CA PHE A 265 -10.94 -6.36 18.26
C PHE A 265 -10.62 -4.88 18.46
N ALA A 266 -9.88 -4.25 17.54
CA ALA A 266 -9.65 -2.81 17.60
C ALA A 266 -10.95 -2.00 17.50
N ALA A 267 -11.83 -2.34 16.56
CA ALA A 267 -13.12 -1.67 16.41
C ALA A 267 -13.96 -1.80 17.70
N TYR A 268 -13.98 -2.97 18.33
CA TYR A 268 -14.60 -3.16 19.64
C TYR A 268 -14.00 -2.20 20.70
N GLN A 269 -12.66 -2.10 20.79
CA GLN A 269 -11.99 -1.20 21.75
C GLN A 269 -12.33 0.27 21.52
N VAL A 270 -12.53 0.69 20.27
CA VAL A 270 -12.90 2.08 19.93
C VAL A 270 -14.36 2.37 20.32
N LEU A 271 -15.30 1.52 19.88
CA LEU A 271 -16.73 1.74 20.17
C LEU A 271 -17.05 1.61 21.67
N HIS A 272 -16.31 0.75 22.39
CA HIS A 272 -16.42 0.58 23.84
C HIS A 272 -15.50 1.51 24.65
N SER A 273 -14.97 2.57 24.04
CA SER A 273 -13.97 3.43 24.68
C SER A 273 -14.53 4.32 25.81
N GLY A 274 -15.84 4.54 25.83
CA GLY A 274 -16.56 5.48 26.71
C GLY A 274 -16.56 6.93 26.21
N ILE A 275 -15.96 7.20 25.05
CA ILE A 275 -15.97 8.50 24.38
C ILE A 275 -17.24 8.58 23.50
N PRO A 276 -17.89 9.75 23.31
CA PRO A 276 -18.98 9.89 22.37
C PRO A 276 -18.61 9.42 20.97
N VAL A 277 -19.43 8.55 20.39
CA VAL A 277 -19.23 7.99 19.05
C VAL A 277 -20.41 8.34 18.14
N THR A 278 -20.09 8.75 16.91
CA THR A 278 -21.01 8.72 15.78
C THR A 278 -20.55 7.68 14.77
N LEU A 279 -21.42 6.72 14.48
CA LEU A 279 -21.20 5.70 13.47
C LEU A 279 -21.86 6.12 12.15
N VAL A 280 -21.13 6.04 11.05
CA VAL A 280 -21.61 6.19 9.68
C VAL A 280 -21.44 4.83 8.98
N PRO A 281 -22.40 3.93 9.16
CA PRO A 281 -22.31 2.56 8.66
C PRO A 281 -22.77 2.44 7.20
N LEU A 282 -22.70 1.21 6.68
CA LEU A 282 -23.28 0.82 5.40
C LEU A 282 -24.77 1.16 5.29
N ASP A 283 -25.52 1.18 6.38
CA ASP A 283 -26.93 1.59 6.41
C ASP A 283 -27.15 2.95 5.74
N ALA A 284 -26.36 3.95 6.13
CA ALA A 284 -26.44 5.28 5.55
C ALA A 284 -25.69 5.38 4.22
N THR A 285 -24.49 4.80 4.13
CA THR A 285 -23.66 4.95 2.91
C THR A 285 -24.25 4.23 1.71
N ASN A 286 -25.00 3.13 1.91
CA ASN A 286 -25.78 2.45 0.87
C ASN A 286 -26.91 3.31 0.29
N THR A 287 -27.21 4.47 0.89
CA THR A 287 -28.24 5.40 0.40
C THR A 287 -27.66 6.61 -0.32
N ILE A 288 -26.34 6.65 -0.53
CA ILE A 288 -25.60 7.71 -1.23
C ILE A 288 -24.66 7.12 -2.30
N GLN A 289 -25.25 6.41 -3.25
CA GLN A 289 -24.57 5.86 -4.44
C GLN A 289 -23.87 6.96 -5.25
N ILE A 290 -22.81 6.64 -5.99
CA ILE A 290 -22.35 7.50 -7.09
C ILE A 290 -23.30 7.28 -8.27
N THR A 291 -24.36 8.08 -8.36
CA THR A 291 -25.32 7.99 -9.48
C THR A 291 -24.73 8.51 -10.78
N GLU A 292 -25.32 8.14 -11.91
CA GLU A 292 -24.90 8.68 -13.22
C GLU A 292 -25.07 10.21 -13.27
N GLU A 293 -26.14 10.74 -12.66
CA GLU A 293 -26.39 12.18 -12.55
C GLU A 293 -25.32 12.89 -11.72
N PHE A 294 -24.92 12.31 -10.57
CA PHE A 294 -23.84 12.85 -9.76
C PHE A 294 -22.52 12.81 -10.52
N PHE A 295 -22.20 11.68 -11.16
CA PHE A 295 -20.97 11.51 -11.93
C PHE A 295 -20.86 12.57 -13.04
N LYS A 296 -21.93 12.79 -13.82
CA LYS A 296 -21.97 13.84 -14.85
C LYS A 296 -21.87 15.25 -14.26
N ALA A 297 -22.54 15.51 -13.14
CA ALA A 297 -22.43 16.80 -12.47
C ALA A 297 -21.01 17.07 -11.95
N PHE A 298 -20.31 16.03 -11.49
CA PHE A 298 -18.91 16.14 -11.10
C PHE A 298 -18.01 16.32 -12.33
N GLU A 299 -18.29 15.61 -13.43
CA GLU A 299 -17.59 15.81 -14.70
C GLU A 299 -17.62 17.29 -15.14
N GLU A 300 -18.78 17.94 -15.02
CA GLU A 300 -18.97 19.35 -15.37
C GLU A 300 -18.37 20.34 -14.33
N ARG A 301 -18.04 19.88 -13.12
CA ARG A 301 -17.60 20.72 -11.98
C ARG A 301 -16.24 20.28 -11.43
N GLN A 302 -15.20 20.55 -12.22
CA GLN A 302 -13.78 20.37 -11.86
C GLN A 302 -13.01 21.69 -11.97
N GLY A 303 -13.55 22.75 -11.36
CA GLY A 303 -12.99 24.11 -11.42
C GLY A 303 -11.69 24.27 -10.61
N THR A 304 -11.34 23.28 -9.79
CA THR A 304 -10.13 23.26 -8.96
C THR A 304 -9.31 22.00 -9.23
N TYR A 305 -8.02 22.05 -8.91
CA TYR A 305 -7.11 20.97 -9.21
C TYR A 305 -7.38 19.71 -8.39
N GLU A 306 -7.75 19.88 -7.12
CA GLU A 306 -8.21 18.81 -6.24
C GLU A 306 -9.53 18.17 -6.72
N ALA A 307 -10.45 18.95 -7.29
CA ALA A 307 -11.68 18.42 -7.87
C ALA A 307 -11.40 17.57 -9.13
N GLU A 308 -10.48 18.03 -9.99
CA GLU A 308 -10.01 17.24 -11.15
C GLU A 308 -9.36 15.93 -10.70
N TYR A 309 -8.51 15.97 -9.67
CA TYR A 309 -7.88 14.76 -9.13
C TYR A 309 -8.91 13.76 -8.62
N CYS A 310 -9.87 14.21 -7.79
CA CYS A 310 -10.96 13.37 -7.31
C CYS A 310 -11.79 12.78 -8.46
N PHE A 311 -12.19 13.60 -9.44
CA PHE A 311 -13.02 13.13 -10.54
C PHE A 311 -12.27 12.12 -11.42
N ARG A 312 -11.00 12.37 -11.76
CA ARG A 312 -10.23 11.42 -12.58
C ARG A 312 -10.05 10.08 -11.88
N SER A 313 -9.85 10.08 -10.57
CA SER A 313 -9.84 8.85 -9.78
C SER A 313 -11.18 8.12 -9.82
N LEU A 314 -12.28 8.85 -9.62
CA LEU A 314 -13.63 8.28 -9.71
C LEU A 314 -13.93 7.73 -11.12
N LYS A 315 -13.51 8.46 -12.16
CA LYS A 315 -13.63 8.04 -13.56
C LYS A 315 -12.85 6.77 -13.82
N MET A 316 -11.62 6.66 -13.32
CA MET A 316 -10.83 5.45 -13.50
C MET A 316 -11.42 4.26 -12.74
N ALA A 317 -11.92 4.46 -11.53
CA ALA A 317 -12.67 3.43 -10.80
C ALA A 317 -13.91 2.99 -11.58
N ARG A 318 -14.64 3.92 -12.21
CA ARG A 318 -15.78 3.62 -13.09
C ARG A 318 -15.32 2.85 -14.33
N ASP A 319 -14.36 3.36 -15.08
CA ASP A 319 -13.99 2.83 -16.39
C ASP A 319 -13.31 1.46 -16.28
N THR A 320 -12.63 1.19 -15.17
CA THR A 320 -12.06 -0.13 -14.86
C THR A 320 -13.06 -1.11 -14.24
N TRP A 321 -14.24 -0.63 -13.83
CA TRP A 321 -15.35 -1.48 -13.38
C TRP A 321 -15.88 -2.37 -14.51
N PHE A 322 -16.45 -3.52 -14.13
CA PHE A 322 -16.84 -4.55 -15.10
C PHE A 322 -18.06 -4.17 -15.96
N ASP A 323 -18.93 -3.29 -15.47
CA ASP A 323 -20.11 -2.78 -16.19
C ASP A 323 -20.62 -1.46 -15.56
N ASP A 324 -21.82 -1.03 -15.94
CA ASP A 324 -22.46 0.17 -15.39
C ASP A 324 -23.15 -0.06 -14.04
N GLN A 325 -23.04 -1.25 -13.42
CA GLN A 325 -23.42 -1.44 -12.01
C GLN A 325 -22.57 -0.60 -11.06
N PHE A 326 -21.45 -0.03 -11.53
CA PHE A 326 -20.74 1.01 -10.81
C PHE A 326 -21.69 2.07 -10.23
N TYR A 327 -22.65 2.55 -11.03
CA TYR A 327 -23.57 3.62 -10.60
C TYR A 327 -24.58 3.18 -9.53
N THR A 328 -24.68 1.88 -9.26
CA THR A 328 -25.56 1.30 -8.25
C THR A 328 -24.81 0.68 -7.06
N SER A 329 -23.48 0.51 -7.18
CA SER A 329 -22.68 -0.34 -6.29
C SER A 329 -21.42 0.35 -5.76
N TYR A 330 -21.09 1.56 -6.21
CA TYR A 330 -20.04 2.40 -5.65
C TYR A 330 -20.70 3.58 -4.91
N PHE A 331 -20.22 3.95 -3.73
CA PHE A 331 -20.91 4.88 -2.82
C PHE A 331 -19.97 5.96 -2.29
N MET A 332 -20.54 7.05 -1.77
CA MET A 332 -19.78 8.03 -0.99
C MET A 332 -19.64 7.53 0.45
N TRP A 333 -18.57 6.78 0.73
CA TRP A 333 -18.26 6.31 2.08
C TRP A 333 -17.60 7.41 2.91
N ASP A 334 -16.28 7.56 2.82
CA ASP A 334 -15.51 8.40 3.75
C ASP A 334 -15.77 9.90 3.62
N SER A 335 -16.04 10.37 2.41
CA SER A 335 -16.40 11.77 2.17
C SER A 335 -17.73 12.11 2.85
N PHE A 336 -18.73 11.20 2.79
CA PHE A 336 -19.99 11.38 3.50
C PHE A 336 -19.80 11.36 5.01
N THR A 337 -18.96 10.47 5.53
CA THR A 337 -18.58 10.45 6.96
C THR A 337 -17.98 11.79 7.39
N SER A 338 -17.08 12.36 6.58
CA SER A 338 -16.50 13.70 6.83
C SER A 338 -17.57 14.80 6.84
N GLY A 339 -18.54 14.73 5.91
CA GLY A 339 -19.68 15.64 5.88
C GLY A 339 -20.55 15.55 7.13
N VAL A 340 -20.89 14.33 7.56
CA VAL A 340 -21.67 14.07 8.78
C VAL A 340 -20.92 14.60 10.00
N ALA A 341 -19.63 14.32 10.12
CA ALA A 341 -18.79 14.78 11.23
C ALA A 341 -18.75 16.31 11.34
N VAL A 342 -18.48 16.98 10.22
CA VAL A 342 -18.42 18.45 10.14
C VAL A 342 -19.76 19.08 10.49
N SER A 343 -20.87 18.53 9.99
CA SER A 343 -22.21 19.04 10.31
C SER A 343 -22.54 18.93 11.80
N ILE A 344 -22.11 17.85 12.48
CA ILE A 344 -22.28 17.71 13.94
C ILE A 344 -21.42 18.73 14.69
N MET A 345 -20.15 18.89 14.31
CA MET A 345 -19.25 19.86 14.93
C MET A 345 -19.85 21.28 14.88
N ARG A 346 -20.36 21.72 13.71
CA ARG A 346 -21.05 23.02 13.53
C ARG A 346 -22.25 23.20 14.45
N ASN A 347 -23.02 22.14 14.64
CA ASN A 347 -24.28 22.17 15.38
C ASN A 347 -24.14 21.71 16.85
N SER A 348 -22.91 21.57 17.35
CA SER A 348 -22.60 21.07 18.71
C SER A 348 -23.32 21.84 19.84
N HIS A 349 -23.69 23.10 19.61
CA HIS A 349 -24.46 23.91 20.57
C HIS A 349 -25.98 23.65 20.58
N LYS A 350 -26.54 22.92 19.60
CA LYS A 350 -27.98 22.70 19.43
C LYS A 350 -28.51 21.38 20.03
N ASN A 351 -27.65 20.55 20.61
CA ASN A 351 -27.99 19.46 21.55
C ASN A 351 -29.04 18.39 21.13
N ASN A 352 -29.29 18.17 19.84
CA ASN A 352 -30.35 17.25 19.40
C ASN A 352 -29.88 16.05 18.56
N GLY A 353 -28.58 15.93 18.27
CA GLY A 353 -28.09 14.90 17.33
C GLY A 353 -28.56 15.10 15.88
N GLU A 354 -29.10 16.26 15.54
CA GLU A 354 -29.50 16.62 14.18
C GLU A 354 -28.26 16.77 13.28
N ASN A 355 -28.39 16.30 12.03
CA ASN A 355 -27.37 16.41 11.00
C ASN A 355 -27.95 17.01 9.72
N GLU A 356 -27.17 17.80 8.99
CA GLU A 356 -27.63 18.42 7.73
C GLU A 356 -27.78 17.41 6.59
N PHE A 357 -26.97 16.36 6.60
CA PHE A 357 -26.83 15.41 5.50
C PHE A 357 -27.38 14.02 5.80
N ALA A 358 -27.58 13.68 7.07
CA ALA A 358 -28.03 12.35 7.49
C ALA A 358 -29.23 12.40 8.44
N GLU A 359 -30.06 11.37 8.34
CA GLU A 359 -30.98 10.96 9.41
C GLU A 359 -30.17 10.23 10.48
N MET A 360 -30.44 10.55 11.75
CA MET A 360 -29.64 10.08 12.88
C MET A 360 -30.55 9.39 13.91
N GLU A 361 -30.10 8.26 14.43
CA GLU A 361 -30.80 7.48 15.45
C GLU A 361 -29.80 7.01 16.51
N TYR A 362 -30.18 7.06 17.77
CA TYR A 362 -29.37 6.41 18.81
C TYR A 362 -29.69 4.92 18.88
N MET A 363 -28.66 4.08 18.75
CA MET A 363 -28.79 2.63 18.79
C MET A 363 -27.88 2.02 19.85
N ASN A 364 -28.26 0.85 20.33
CA ASN A 364 -27.46 0.04 21.25
C ASN A 364 -26.77 -1.06 20.45
N ILE A 365 -25.46 -0.92 20.22
CA ILE A 365 -24.71 -1.80 19.32
C ILE A 365 -23.50 -2.43 20.00
N THR A 366 -22.90 -3.42 19.35
CA THR A 366 -21.60 -3.99 19.72
C THR A 366 -20.87 -4.52 18.49
N VAL A 367 -19.59 -4.85 18.59
CA VAL A 367 -18.82 -5.49 17.51
C VAL A 367 -18.54 -6.94 17.87
N VAL A 368 -18.92 -7.86 17.00
CA VAL A 368 -18.63 -9.28 17.18
C VAL A 368 -17.15 -9.52 16.86
N THR A 369 -16.35 -9.86 17.87
CA THR A 369 -14.91 -10.10 17.71
C THR A 369 -14.56 -11.57 17.52
N SER A 370 -15.48 -12.47 17.85
CA SER A 370 -15.31 -13.93 17.73
C SER A 370 -16.67 -14.63 17.75
N ASN A 371 -16.71 -15.86 17.25
CA ASN A 371 -17.93 -16.64 17.01
C ASN A 371 -18.13 -17.72 18.08
N GLU A 372 -19.39 -17.95 18.46
CA GLU A 372 -19.76 -19.03 19.37
C GLU A 372 -19.45 -20.43 18.81
N PRO A 373 -19.19 -21.43 19.68
CA PRO A 373 -19.27 -21.39 21.14
C PRO A 373 -18.03 -20.76 21.80
N TYR A 374 -18.26 -19.91 22.80
CA TYR A 374 -17.17 -19.27 23.56
C TYR A 374 -16.47 -20.25 24.52
N GLY A 375 -15.15 -20.12 24.63
CA GLY A 375 -14.33 -20.88 25.58
C GLY A 375 -13.81 -22.22 25.05
N ILE A 376 -14.23 -22.63 23.84
CA ILE A 376 -13.70 -23.81 23.18
C ILE A 376 -12.46 -23.42 22.37
N SER A 377 -11.33 -24.09 22.61
CA SER A 377 -10.09 -23.85 21.88
C SER A 377 -10.03 -24.75 20.66
N ASP A 378 -10.02 -24.16 19.47
CA ASP A 378 -9.84 -24.83 18.18
C ASP A 378 -8.55 -24.39 17.45
N GLY A 379 -7.74 -23.54 18.09
CA GLY A 379 -6.51 -23.00 17.53
C GLY A 379 -6.68 -21.69 16.75
N SER A 380 -7.91 -21.27 16.47
CA SER A 380 -8.19 -20.14 15.58
C SER A 380 -7.93 -18.77 16.19
N ASN A 381 -7.95 -18.66 17.53
CA ASN A 381 -7.95 -17.39 18.27
C ASN A 381 -6.66 -17.19 19.10
N PRO A 382 -5.66 -16.45 18.56
CA PRO A 382 -4.37 -16.18 19.22
C PRO A 382 -4.43 -15.49 20.59
N PHE A 383 -5.56 -14.89 20.96
CA PHE A 383 -5.72 -14.31 22.30
C PHE A 383 -5.82 -15.38 23.39
N PHE A 384 -6.29 -16.59 23.05
CA PHE A 384 -6.55 -17.67 24.00
C PHE A 384 -5.73 -18.93 23.72
N ASP A 385 -5.49 -19.25 22.44
CA ASP A 385 -4.89 -20.53 22.05
C ASP A 385 -3.49 -20.72 22.63
N GLY A 386 -3.23 -21.91 23.16
CA GLY A 386 -1.95 -22.28 23.79
C GLY A 386 -1.57 -21.49 25.06
N ARG A 387 -2.46 -20.62 25.59
CA ARG A 387 -2.12 -19.69 26.68
C ARG A 387 -2.73 -20.07 28.03
N LYS A 388 -1.90 -20.01 29.07
CA LYS A 388 -2.36 -20.13 30.47
C LYS A 388 -3.25 -18.94 30.86
N ILE A 389 -2.75 -17.73 30.60
CA ILE A 389 -3.43 -16.45 30.81
C ILE A 389 -3.71 -15.84 29.42
N PRO A 390 -4.98 -15.57 29.06
CA PRO A 390 -5.30 -14.94 27.79
C PRO A 390 -4.59 -13.59 27.60
N LYS A 391 -4.26 -13.25 26.35
CA LYS A 391 -3.67 -11.95 26.00
C LYS A 391 -4.61 -10.83 26.44
N PHE A 392 -4.07 -9.72 26.93
CA PHE A 392 -4.83 -8.57 27.47
C PHE A 392 -5.73 -8.91 28.68
N ASN A 393 -5.48 -10.04 29.37
CA ASN A 393 -6.30 -10.53 30.47
C ASN A 393 -7.78 -10.73 30.09
N LEU A 394 -8.06 -11.07 28.83
CA LEU A 394 -9.43 -11.33 28.37
C LEU A 394 -10.04 -12.54 29.12
N THR A 395 -11.36 -12.49 29.31
CA THR A 395 -12.10 -13.51 30.05
C THR A 395 -12.29 -14.78 29.24
N LYS A 396 -11.82 -15.93 29.75
CA LYS A 396 -12.09 -17.25 29.14
C LYS A 396 -13.59 -17.54 29.18
N GLY A 397 -14.15 -17.95 28.04
CA GLY A 397 -15.61 -18.15 27.90
C GLY A 397 -16.40 -16.85 27.76
N GLY A 398 -15.74 -15.68 27.71
CA GLY A 398 -16.39 -14.41 27.35
C GLY A 398 -16.53 -14.22 25.84
N VAL A 399 -17.11 -13.09 25.44
CA VAL A 399 -17.47 -12.76 24.03
C VAL A 399 -16.29 -12.71 23.04
N HIS A 400 -15.06 -12.59 23.55
CA HIS A 400 -13.84 -12.61 22.73
C HIS A 400 -13.21 -14.01 22.60
N SER A 401 -13.75 -15.01 23.32
CA SER A 401 -13.13 -16.33 23.53
C SER A 401 -13.63 -17.39 22.55
N GLY A 402 -14.21 -17.01 21.42
CA GLY A 402 -14.76 -17.90 20.41
C GLY A 402 -13.80 -18.18 19.26
N HIS A 403 -14.33 -18.81 18.22
CA HIS A 403 -13.64 -19.00 16.95
C HIS A 403 -13.44 -17.66 16.26
N VAL A 404 -12.24 -17.43 15.72
CA VAL A 404 -11.95 -16.26 14.89
C VAL A 404 -11.63 -16.74 13.50
N GLN A 405 -12.28 -16.17 12.49
CA GLN A 405 -12.11 -16.60 11.11
C GLN A 405 -10.65 -16.57 10.68
N THR A 406 -10.10 -17.68 10.18
CA THR A 406 -8.66 -17.87 9.93
C THR A 406 -8.22 -17.56 8.50
N ASP A 407 -9.08 -17.80 7.51
CA ASP A 407 -8.87 -17.55 6.09
C ASP A 407 -10.21 -17.30 5.37
N LEU A 408 -10.17 -17.06 4.06
CA LEU A 408 -11.37 -16.83 3.22
C LEU A 408 -12.23 -18.08 3.02
N ARG A 409 -11.74 -19.25 3.41
CA ARG A 409 -12.40 -20.53 3.17
C ARG A 409 -12.41 -21.34 4.45
N ASP A 410 -12.66 -20.66 5.55
CA ASP A 410 -12.55 -21.26 6.87
C ASP A 410 -13.65 -22.33 7.00
N PRO A 411 -13.29 -23.62 7.17
CA PRO A 411 -14.28 -24.69 7.29
C PRO A 411 -15.26 -24.47 8.43
N PHE A 412 -14.85 -23.76 9.48
CA PHE A 412 -15.75 -23.39 10.55
C PHE A 412 -16.82 -22.43 10.05
N CYS A 413 -16.51 -21.46 9.20
CA CYS A 413 -17.43 -20.40 8.80
C CYS A 413 -18.50 -20.85 7.79
N PHE A 414 -18.26 -21.95 7.08
CA PHE A 414 -19.17 -22.42 6.04
C PHE A 414 -20.44 -23.09 6.55
N VAL A 415 -21.50 -22.90 5.78
CA VAL A 415 -22.79 -23.60 5.92
C VAL A 415 -23.12 -24.21 4.56
N GLU A 416 -23.29 -25.54 4.49
CA GLU A 416 -23.69 -26.23 3.27
C GLU A 416 -25.00 -25.61 2.76
N ASP A 417 -25.00 -25.15 1.50
CA ASP A 417 -26.17 -24.50 0.89
C ASP A 417 -26.67 -23.23 1.62
N GLY A 418 -25.83 -22.54 2.41
CA GLY A 418 -26.24 -21.45 3.29
C GLY A 418 -25.44 -20.15 3.20
N LYS A 419 -25.94 -19.13 3.89
CA LYS A 419 -25.23 -17.88 4.23
C LYS A 419 -24.14 -18.23 5.25
N GLY A 420 -22.92 -17.72 5.07
CA GLY A 420 -21.80 -17.94 6.01
C GLY A 420 -22.19 -17.57 7.45
N LYS A 421 -21.66 -18.32 8.42
CA LYS A 421 -22.04 -18.13 9.84
C LYS A 421 -21.04 -17.32 10.65
N CYS A 422 -19.84 -17.05 10.12
CA CYS A 422 -18.90 -16.17 10.81
C CYS A 422 -19.38 -14.73 10.76
N LYS A 423 -19.06 -14.01 11.85
CA LYS A 423 -19.55 -12.67 12.15
C LYS A 423 -18.41 -11.77 12.64
N ASP A 424 -17.16 -12.15 12.45
CA ASP A 424 -16.00 -11.30 12.77
C ASP A 424 -16.22 -9.91 12.17
N GLY A 425 -16.19 -8.87 13.00
CA GLY A 425 -16.43 -7.49 12.57
C GLY A 425 -17.88 -7.11 12.27
N TYR A 426 -18.86 -7.98 12.57
CA TYR A 426 -20.26 -7.59 12.49
C TYR A 426 -20.60 -6.56 13.56
N THR A 427 -21.16 -5.42 13.16
CA THR A 427 -21.69 -4.41 14.07
C THR A 427 -23.14 -4.72 14.37
N MET A 428 -23.41 -5.34 15.52
CA MET A 428 -24.70 -5.95 15.84
C MET A 428 -25.48 -5.12 16.85
N GLU A 429 -26.76 -4.91 16.60
CA GLU A 429 -27.67 -4.33 17.60
C GLU A 429 -27.92 -5.34 18.73
N VAL A 430 -27.79 -4.88 19.97
CA VAL A 430 -27.87 -5.73 21.17
C VAL A 430 -28.54 -4.99 22.34
N THR A 431 -29.18 -5.75 23.23
CA THR A 431 -29.89 -5.21 24.42
C THR A 431 -29.23 -5.60 25.74
N GLY A 432 -28.09 -6.31 25.69
CA GLY A 432 -27.37 -6.82 26.86
C GLY A 432 -26.38 -5.83 27.48
N LEU A 433 -25.60 -6.31 28.45
CA LEU A 433 -24.57 -5.53 29.15
C LEU A 433 -23.41 -5.10 28.24
N ASP A 434 -23.19 -5.80 27.13
CA ASP A 434 -22.14 -5.52 26.15
C ASP A 434 -22.61 -4.52 25.06
N ALA A 435 -23.73 -3.83 25.28
CA ALA A 435 -24.25 -2.81 24.38
C ALA A 435 -23.62 -1.44 24.67
N VAL A 436 -23.23 -0.72 23.61
CA VAL A 436 -22.83 0.69 23.67
C VAL A 436 -23.86 1.55 22.97
N HIS A 437 -24.21 2.68 23.60
CA HIS A 437 -25.16 3.63 23.07
C HIS A 437 -24.45 4.60 22.12
N VAL A 438 -24.73 4.50 20.82
CA VAL A 438 -24.01 5.19 19.75
C VAL A 438 -25.00 5.97 18.89
N LEU A 439 -24.62 7.17 18.45
CA LEU A 439 -25.39 7.92 17.46
C LEU A 439 -25.07 7.36 16.07
N VAL A 440 -26.06 6.79 15.38
CA VAL A 440 -25.89 6.10 14.10
C VAL A 440 -26.54 6.93 13.00
N ALA A 441 -25.82 7.20 11.91
CA ALA A 441 -26.43 7.68 10.68
C ALA A 441 -27.17 6.52 10.02
N THR A 442 -28.47 6.68 9.78
CA THR A 442 -29.32 5.61 9.21
C THR A 442 -29.57 5.78 7.73
N LYS A 443 -29.53 7.03 7.23
CA LYS A 443 -29.84 7.34 5.84
C LYS A 443 -29.30 8.72 5.43
N ALA A 444 -28.82 8.85 4.20
CA ALA A 444 -28.51 10.13 3.59
C ALA A 444 -29.80 10.89 3.24
N LYS A 445 -29.87 12.16 3.66
CA LYS A 445 -31.04 13.00 3.46
C LYS A 445 -31.25 13.32 1.97
N PRO A 446 -32.50 13.30 1.50
CA PRO A 446 -32.80 13.77 0.16
C PRO A 446 -32.46 15.25 0.04
N ASN A 447 -32.15 15.68 -1.17
CA ASN A 447 -31.99 17.09 -1.47
C ASN A 447 -33.28 17.85 -1.16
N LYS A 448 -33.16 19.00 -0.48
CA LYS A 448 -34.31 19.87 -0.17
C LYS A 448 -34.96 20.44 -1.44
N ASP A 449 -34.18 20.67 -2.49
CA ASP A 449 -34.69 21.02 -3.81
C ASP A 449 -35.07 19.75 -4.59
N VAL A 450 -36.37 19.43 -4.57
CA VAL A 450 -36.94 18.28 -5.29
C VAL A 450 -36.82 18.38 -6.83
N SER A 451 -36.45 19.55 -7.37
CA SER A 451 -36.22 19.74 -8.81
C SER A 451 -34.77 19.50 -9.23
N SER A 452 -33.84 19.42 -8.28
CA SER A 452 -32.44 19.12 -8.53
C SER A 452 -32.26 17.69 -9.03
N LYS A 453 -31.37 17.50 -10.01
CA LYS A 453 -30.94 16.16 -10.46
C LYS A 453 -30.03 15.45 -9.46
N LEU A 454 -29.38 16.21 -8.57
CA LEU A 454 -28.63 15.68 -7.45
C LEU A 454 -29.61 15.41 -6.32
N ASP A 455 -29.93 14.16 -6.06
CA ASP A 455 -31.03 13.75 -5.18
C ASP A 455 -30.63 13.61 -3.70
N ARG A 456 -29.37 13.88 -3.35
CA ARG A 456 -28.88 13.97 -1.97
C ARG A 456 -28.32 15.35 -1.67
N GLU A 457 -28.61 15.84 -0.46
CA GLU A 457 -28.11 17.15 0.01
C GLU A 457 -26.58 17.19 0.03
N PHE A 458 -25.94 16.08 0.43
CA PHE A 458 -24.49 16.02 0.53
C PHE A 458 -23.78 16.15 -0.83
N TYR A 459 -24.37 15.70 -1.94
CA TYR A 459 -23.75 15.87 -3.26
C TYR A 459 -23.50 17.34 -3.60
N ILE A 460 -24.44 18.22 -3.26
CA ILE A 460 -24.28 19.66 -3.48
C ILE A 460 -23.13 20.16 -2.60
N SER A 461 -23.16 19.87 -1.30
CA SER A 461 -22.11 20.30 -0.36
C SER A 461 -20.72 19.83 -0.81
N PHE A 462 -20.60 18.56 -1.22
CA PHE A 462 -19.34 17.99 -1.66
C PHE A 462 -18.80 18.69 -2.91
N LEU A 463 -19.63 18.85 -3.95
CA LEU A 463 -19.22 19.52 -5.18
C LEU A 463 -18.88 21.00 -4.93
N ASP A 464 -19.68 21.70 -4.12
CA ASP A 464 -19.47 23.12 -3.82
C ASP A 464 -18.18 23.33 -3.01
N VAL A 465 -17.91 22.49 -2.00
CA VAL A 465 -16.69 22.58 -1.18
C VAL A 465 -15.45 22.30 -2.02
N LEU A 466 -15.43 21.24 -2.83
CA LEU A 466 -14.27 20.93 -3.67
C LEU A 466 -14.01 22.01 -4.73
N ASN A 467 -15.07 22.60 -5.30
CA ASN A 467 -14.95 23.62 -6.35
C ASN A 467 -14.79 25.06 -5.82
N ASN A 468 -14.87 25.28 -4.51
CA ASN A 468 -14.64 26.61 -3.94
C ASN A 468 -13.21 27.09 -4.29
N LEU A 469 -13.01 28.36 -4.69
CA LEU A 469 -11.66 28.85 -4.98
C LEU A 469 -10.84 29.13 -3.70
N GLU A 470 -11.51 29.31 -2.56
CA GLU A 470 -10.83 29.38 -1.27
C GLU A 470 -10.15 28.05 -0.94
N HIS A 471 -8.92 28.14 -0.44
CA HIS A 471 -8.09 26.99 -0.08
C HIS A 471 -7.85 25.99 -1.22
N THR A 472 -7.96 26.41 -2.49
CA THR A 472 -7.63 25.55 -3.63
C THR A 472 -6.15 25.18 -3.70
N GLY A 473 -5.85 24.04 -4.33
CA GLY A 473 -4.50 23.56 -4.56
C GLY A 473 -3.63 24.64 -5.22
N ARG A 474 -2.44 24.87 -4.65
CA ARG A 474 -1.51 25.92 -5.09
C ARG A 474 -0.50 25.43 -6.11
N PHE A 475 -0.17 24.14 -6.06
CA PHE A 475 0.92 23.57 -6.84
C PHE A 475 0.36 22.55 -7.83
N ASN A 476 0.66 22.77 -9.11
CA ASN A 476 0.37 21.86 -10.22
C ASN A 476 1.60 21.85 -11.13
N LEU A 477 2.03 20.67 -11.60
CA LEU A 477 3.20 20.51 -12.48
C LEU A 477 3.21 21.49 -13.66
N MET A 478 2.10 21.64 -14.37
CA MET A 478 2.01 22.51 -15.55
C MET A 478 2.19 23.99 -15.18
N THR A 479 1.73 24.38 -14.00
CA THR A 479 1.83 25.75 -13.50
C THR A 479 3.21 26.04 -12.86
N GLU A 480 3.80 25.06 -12.18
CA GLU A 480 5.11 25.17 -11.54
C GLU A 480 6.25 25.18 -12.57
N PHE A 481 6.03 24.55 -13.72
CA PHE A 481 7.05 24.27 -14.72
C PHE A 481 6.60 24.67 -16.13
N PRO A 482 6.87 25.92 -16.57
CA PRO A 482 6.39 26.45 -17.85
C PRO A 482 6.86 25.69 -19.11
N TYR A 483 7.93 24.91 -18.99
CA TYR A 483 8.50 24.10 -20.08
C TYR A 483 8.36 22.60 -19.81
N TYR A 484 7.44 22.20 -18.92
CA TYR A 484 7.11 20.80 -18.73
C TYR A 484 6.59 20.18 -20.02
N ARG A 485 7.07 18.98 -20.31
CA ARG A 485 6.59 18.10 -21.37
C ARG A 485 6.99 16.67 -21.06
N GLU A 486 6.16 15.73 -21.46
CA GLU A 486 6.50 14.31 -21.43
C GLU A 486 7.53 14.02 -22.52
N VAL A 487 8.69 13.48 -22.13
CA VAL A 487 9.80 13.12 -23.04
C VAL A 487 10.17 11.68 -22.81
N TYR A 488 10.32 10.91 -23.87
CA TYR A 488 10.84 9.55 -23.81
C TYR A 488 12.27 9.50 -24.36
N TYR A 489 13.18 8.91 -23.61
CA TYR A 489 14.57 8.72 -24.02
C TYR A 489 14.75 7.29 -24.55
N LYS A 490 14.76 7.16 -25.87
CA LYS A 490 14.91 5.88 -26.57
C LYS A 490 16.15 5.94 -27.49
N PRO A 491 17.22 5.21 -27.17
CA PRO A 491 18.44 5.20 -27.97
C PRO A 491 18.28 4.35 -29.23
N ASP A 492 18.94 4.75 -30.31
CA ASP A 492 19.10 3.92 -31.52
C ASP A 492 20.48 3.26 -31.52
N PHE A 493 20.53 1.97 -31.22
CA PHE A 493 21.76 1.18 -31.18
C PHE A 493 22.20 0.63 -32.56
N ARG A 494 21.47 0.90 -33.66
CA ARG A 494 21.67 0.28 -34.98
C ARG A 494 21.68 -1.27 -34.90
N ASN A 495 22.23 -1.96 -35.89
CA ASN A 495 22.32 -3.43 -35.94
C ASN A 495 23.36 -4.06 -34.98
N LYS A 496 23.83 -3.36 -33.96
CA LYS A 496 24.82 -3.89 -33.01
C LYS A 496 24.12 -4.32 -31.72
N LYS A 497 23.74 -5.60 -31.65
CA LYS A 497 23.07 -6.19 -30.49
C LYS A 497 23.86 -7.38 -29.97
N GLY A 498 24.01 -7.42 -28.65
CA GLY A 498 24.67 -8.50 -27.93
C GLY A 498 23.72 -9.65 -27.62
N LYS A 499 24.04 -10.41 -26.57
CA LYS A 499 23.23 -11.55 -26.14
C LYS A 499 21.85 -11.08 -25.64
N PRO A 500 20.72 -11.63 -26.14
CA PRO A 500 19.39 -11.27 -25.66
C PRO A 500 19.19 -11.69 -24.20
N VAL A 501 18.84 -10.74 -23.35
CA VAL A 501 18.64 -10.95 -21.90
C VAL A 501 17.25 -10.49 -21.48
N VAL A 502 16.60 -11.28 -20.62
CA VAL A 502 15.45 -10.87 -19.81
C VAL A 502 15.87 -10.83 -18.34
N PHE A 503 15.58 -9.73 -17.66
CA PHE A 503 15.86 -9.59 -16.23
C PHE A 503 14.56 -9.67 -15.44
N ASP A 504 14.44 -10.67 -14.57
CA ASP A 504 13.30 -10.91 -13.68
C ASP A 504 13.71 -10.52 -12.25
N MET A 505 13.01 -9.56 -11.67
CA MET A 505 13.38 -8.90 -10.41
C MET A 505 12.18 -8.70 -9.49
N ASP A 506 12.39 -8.68 -8.17
CA ASP A 506 11.36 -8.41 -7.16
C ASP A 506 11.46 -7.01 -6.56
N MET A 507 12.18 -6.11 -7.24
CA MET A 507 12.31 -4.69 -6.92
C MET A 507 12.92 -4.43 -5.54
N SER A 508 13.79 -5.34 -5.08
CA SER A 508 14.64 -5.12 -3.93
C SER A 508 15.65 -3.98 -4.21
N ALA A 509 16.25 -3.41 -3.16
CA ALA A 509 17.36 -2.48 -3.34
C ALA A 509 18.53 -3.09 -4.13
N GLY A 510 18.79 -4.39 -3.98
CA GLY A 510 19.82 -5.12 -4.73
C GLY A 510 19.49 -5.27 -6.21
N ASP A 511 18.21 -5.39 -6.57
CA ASP A 511 17.77 -5.41 -7.96
C ASP A 511 17.99 -4.09 -8.67
N PHE A 512 17.66 -2.97 -8.02
CA PHE A 512 17.92 -1.66 -8.62
C PHE A 512 19.43 -1.46 -8.84
N LEU A 513 20.29 -1.97 -7.93
CA LEU A 513 21.74 -1.94 -8.11
C LEU A 513 22.20 -2.87 -9.26
N ALA A 514 21.60 -4.05 -9.40
CA ALA A 514 21.86 -4.97 -10.50
C ALA A 514 21.40 -4.35 -11.84
N LEU A 515 20.24 -3.69 -11.88
CA LEU A 515 19.72 -3.01 -13.05
C LEU A 515 20.62 -1.87 -13.50
N PHE A 516 21.09 -1.01 -12.57
CA PHE A 516 22.11 0.00 -12.90
C PHE A 516 23.34 -0.66 -13.53
N TYR A 517 23.83 -1.76 -12.96
CA TYR A 517 24.99 -2.45 -13.54
C TYR A 517 24.69 -2.96 -14.96
N LEU A 518 23.56 -3.63 -15.18
CA LEU A 518 23.17 -4.19 -16.48
C LEU A 518 23.01 -3.10 -17.55
N LEU A 519 22.38 -1.97 -17.22
CA LEU A 519 22.19 -0.85 -18.17
C LEU A 519 23.51 -0.17 -18.55
N LYS A 520 24.56 -0.32 -17.74
CA LYS A 520 25.92 0.15 -18.01
C LYS A 520 26.73 -0.84 -18.84
N VAL A 521 26.30 -2.10 -18.95
CA VAL A 521 26.96 -3.08 -19.82
C VAL A 521 26.70 -2.67 -21.27
N PRO A 522 27.73 -2.62 -22.14
CA PRO A 522 27.54 -2.26 -23.53
C PRO A 522 26.48 -3.16 -24.20
N VAL A 523 25.59 -2.55 -24.98
CA VAL A 523 24.50 -3.29 -25.65
C VAL A 523 25.02 -4.38 -26.59
N GLU A 524 26.24 -4.24 -27.11
CA GLU A 524 26.91 -5.26 -27.92
C GLU A 524 27.35 -6.50 -27.12
N VAL A 525 27.38 -6.40 -25.80
CA VAL A 525 27.65 -7.53 -24.90
C VAL A 525 26.33 -8.15 -24.46
N LEU A 526 25.45 -7.35 -23.85
CA LEU A 526 24.12 -7.78 -23.40
C LEU A 526 23.05 -6.83 -23.92
N ASP A 527 22.06 -7.38 -24.62
CA ASP A 527 20.88 -6.65 -25.08
C ASP A 527 19.70 -6.98 -24.16
N ILE A 528 19.41 -6.09 -23.21
CA ILE A 528 18.25 -6.24 -22.31
C ILE A 528 16.98 -6.02 -23.13
N LYS A 529 16.29 -7.13 -23.41
CA LYS A 529 15.06 -7.15 -24.21
C LYS A 529 13.84 -6.79 -23.40
N ALA A 530 13.81 -7.17 -22.13
CA ALA A 530 12.68 -6.92 -21.25
C ALA A 530 13.09 -7.01 -19.78
N ILE A 531 12.31 -6.34 -18.93
CA ILE A 531 12.32 -6.54 -17.48
C ILE A 531 10.98 -7.15 -17.09
N LEU A 532 11.02 -8.20 -16.28
CA LEU A 532 9.84 -8.78 -15.63
C LEU A 532 9.90 -8.40 -14.15
N VAL A 533 8.77 -7.95 -13.62
CA VAL A 533 8.63 -7.59 -12.21
C VAL A 533 7.85 -8.69 -11.52
N THR A 534 8.43 -9.30 -10.49
CA THR A 534 7.81 -10.35 -9.68
C THR A 534 7.47 -9.79 -8.29
N PRO A 535 6.25 -9.28 -8.08
CA PRO A 535 5.87 -8.57 -6.84
C PRO A 535 5.57 -9.50 -5.64
N THR A 536 5.97 -10.77 -5.71
CA THR A 536 5.88 -11.72 -4.58
C THR A 536 7.11 -11.65 -3.65
N GLY A 537 8.05 -10.76 -3.95
CA GLY A 537 9.30 -10.58 -3.20
C GLY A 537 9.34 -9.35 -2.31
N TRP A 538 10.47 -8.65 -2.28
CA TRP A 538 10.79 -7.60 -1.28
C TRP A 538 10.01 -6.29 -1.39
N ALA A 539 9.23 -6.09 -2.45
CA ALA A 539 8.45 -4.87 -2.68
C ALA A 539 7.06 -5.18 -3.26
N ASN A 540 6.10 -4.31 -2.98
CA ASN A 540 4.73 -4.40 -3.51
C ASN A 540 4.68 -3.99 -4.99
N ALA A 541 3.64 -4.44 -5.70
CA ALA A 541 3.51 -4.28 -7.15
C ALA A 541 3.58 -2.83 -7.65
N ALA A 542 3.06 -1.87 -6.88
CA ALA A 542 3.08 -0.45 -7.21
C ALA A 542 4.52 0.14 -7.29
N THR A 543 5.52 -0.56 -6.75
CA THR A 543 6.95 -0.20 -6.87
C THR A 543 7.46 -0.21 -8.31
N ILE A 544 6.72 -0.79 -9.26
CA ILE A 544 7.05 -0.77 -10.70
C ILE A 544 7.30 0.65 -11.24
N ASP A 545 6.68 1.67 -10.64
CA ASP A 545 6.91 3.07 -10.98
C ASP A 545 8.38 3.51 -10.83
N ILE A 546 9.10 2.95 -9.86
CA ILE A 546 10.53 3.21 -9.63
C ILE A 546 11.38 2.58 -10.74
N VAL A 547 10.96 1.44 -11.28
CA VAL A 547 11.64 0.81 -12.44
C VAL A 547 11.58 1.76 -13.63
N TYR A 548 10.42 2.38 -13.88
CA TYR A 548 10.27 3.39 -14.93
C TYR A 548 11.12 4.63 -14.70
N ASP A 549 11.21 5.13 -13.47
CA ASP A 549 12.05 6.29 -13.14
C ASP A 549 13.55 6.00 -13.34
N LEU A 550 14.01 4.80 -12.98
CA LEU A 550 15.39 4.37 -13.22
C LEU A 550 15.67 4.21 -14.73
N LEU A 551 14.79 3.56 -15.47
CA LEU A 551 14.93 3.44 -16.93
C LEU A 551 14.97 4.82 -17.60
N HIS A 552 14.14 5.74 -17.15
CA HIS A 552 14.10 7.12 -17.64
C HIS A 552 15.40 7.87 -17.33
N MET A 553 15.93 7.74 -16.10
CA MET A 553 17.26 8.24 -15.72
C MET A 553 18.36 7.76 -16.67
N MET A 554 18.36 6.46 -16.96
CA MET A 554 19.36 5.81 -17.80
C MET A 554 19.12 6.00 -19.30
N GLY A 555 18.05 6.69 -19.69
CA GLY A 555 17.69 6.92 -21.07
C GLY A 555 17.31 5.64 -21.81
N ARG A 556 16.59 4.74 -21.14
CA ARG A 556 16.21 3.40 -21.63
C ARG A 556 14.69 3.18 -21.56
N ASP A 557 13.93 4.20 -21.95
CA ASP A 557 12.46 4.11 -22.05
C ASP A 557 12.00 3.15 -23.17
N ASP A 558 12.95 2.60 -23.96
CA ASP A 558 12.73 1.56 -24.96
C ASP A 558 12.49 0.17 -24.35
N ILE A 559 12.96 -0.09 -23.12
CA ILE A 559 12.87 -1.42 -22.51
C ILE A 559 11.43 -1.67 -22.02
N PRO A 560 10.74 -2.70 -22.53
CA PRO A 560 9.43 -3.09 -22.01
C PRO A 560 9.56 -3.69 -20.61
N VAL A 561 8.60 -3.36 -19.74
CA VAL A 561 8.50 -3.87 -18.37
C VAL A 561 7.17 -4.58 -18.21
N GLY A 562 7.20 -5.86 -17.85
CA GLY A 562 6.00 -6.68 -17.66
C GLY A 562 5.73 -6.95 -16.19
N LEU A 563 4.50 -6.71 -15.74
CA LEU A 563 4.07 -6.99 -14.37
C LEU A 563 3.70 -8.47 -14.22
N GLY A 564 4.39 -9.17 -13.34
CA GLY A 564 4.11 -10.56 -12.96
C GLY A 564 2.97 -10.67 -11.96
N ASP A 565 2.71 -11.90 -11.55
CA ASP A 565 1.65 -12.19 -10.58
C ASP A 565 1.97 -11.68 -9.18
N VAL A 566 0.92 -11.27 -8.48
CA VAL A 566 0.96 -10.75 -7.09
C VAL A 566 0.91 -11.84 -6.02
N PHE A 567 0.67 -13.09 -6.40
CA PHE A 567 0.69 -14.26 -5.51
C PHE A 567 1.72 -15.27 -5.97
N ALA A 568 2.35 -15.94 -4.99
CA ALA A 568 3.16 -17.12 -5.30
C ALA A 568 2.26 -18.22 -5.87
N MET A 569 2.86 -19.20 -6.55
CA MET A 569 2.11 -20.31 -7.12
C MET A 569 1.28 -21.04 -6.06
N ASN A 570 -0.01 -21.23 -6.36
CA ASN A 570 -1.02 -21.87 -5.50
C ASN A 570 -1.38 -21.11 -4.21
N GLN A 571 -1.16 -19.79 -4.15
CA GLN A 571 -1.64 -18.96 -3.03
C GLN A 571 -2.84 -18.07 -3.36
N SER A 572 -3.20 -17.93 -4.65
CA SER A 572 -4.45 -17.26 -5.05
C SER A 572 -5.66 -18.10 -4.63
N ASP A 573 -6.75 -17.46 -4.20
CA ASP A 573 -8.00 -18.15 -3.91
C ASP A 573 -8.56 -18.85 -5.16
N VAL A 574 -9.17 -20.01 -4.94
CA VAL A 574 -9.68 -20.86 -6.03
C VAL A 574 -10.99 -20.32 -6.61
N VAL A 575 -11.78 -19.60 -5.80
CA VAL A 575 -13.09 -19.07 -6.19
C VAL A 575 -12.98 -17.65 -6.75
N PHE A 576 -12.15 -16.80 -6.12
CA PHE A 576 -11.91 -15.42 -6.50
C PHE A 576 -10.40 -15.14 -6.57
N PRO A 577 -9.73 -15.42 -7.71
CA PRO A 577 -8.27 -15.33 -7.83
C PRO A 577 -7.59 -13.98 -7.51
N PRO A 578 -8.27 -12.81 -7.55
CA PRO A 578 -7.66 -11.54 -7.13
C PRO A 578 -7.27 -11.46 -5.64
N VAL A 579 -7.81 -12.35 -4.80
CA VAL A 579 -7.42 -12.51 -3.39
C VAL A 579 -6.65 -13.81 -3.16
N GLY A 580 -6.06 -13.97 -1.97
CA GLY A 580 -5.24 -15.12 -1.65
C GLY A 580 -4.56 -15.06 -0.30
N ASP A 581 -3.88 -16.14 0.09
CA ASP A 581 -3.15 -16.22 1.35
C ASP A 581 -1.75 -15.56 1.26
N CYS A 582 -1.19 -15.19 2.42
CA CYS A 582 0.16 -14.64 2.54
C CYS A 582 1.13 -15.60 3.26
N LYS A 583 0.91 -16.92 3.17
CA LYS A 583 1.68 -17.94 3.90
C LYS A 583 3.19 -17.72 3.88
N TYR A 584 3.76 -17.38 2.71
CA TYR A 584 5.19 -17.07 2.60
C TYR A 584 5.49 -15.57 2.71
N ALA A 585 4.66 -14.70 2.10
CA ALA A 585 4.87 -13.25 2.13
C ALA A 585 4.87 -12.65 3.55
N LYS A 586 4.17 -13.28 4.51
CA LYS A 586 4.18 -12.91 5.94
C LYS A 586 5.56 -12.90 6.59
N ALA A 587 6.56 -13.50 5.94
CA ALA A 587 7.94 -13.48 6.40
C ALA A 587 8.63 -12.14 6.15
N ILE A 588 8.07 -11.26 5.31
CA ILE A 588 8.61 -9.93 5.04
C ILE A 588 8.01 -8.92 6.03
N PRO A 589 8.81 -8.12 6.73
CA PRO A 589 8.30 -7.05 7.58
C PRO A 589 7.49 -6.01 6.78
N HIS A 590 6.37 -5.53 7.31
CA HIS A 590 5.63 -4.40 6.71
C HIS A 590 6.35 -3.06 6.91
N GLY A 591 6.89 -2.82 8.12
CA GLY A 591 7.62 -1.60 8.48
C GLY A 591 9.12 -1.64 8.16
N SER A 592 9.93 -1.15 9.11
CA SER A 592 11.39 -1.00 8.96
C SER A 592 12.10 -2.29 8.55
N GLY A 593 12.88 -2.22 7.48
CA GLY A 593 13.63 -3.33 6.91
C GLY A 593 12.78 -4.29 6.07
N GLY A 594 11.60 -3.87 5.61
CA GLY A 594 10.80 -4.65 4.65
C GLY A 594 10.03 -3.74 3.70
N PHE A 595 8.74 -4.01 3.47
CA PHE A 595 7.94 -3.38 2.40
C PHE A 595 8.00 -1.85 2.41
N LEU A 596 7.72 -1.19 3.54
CA LEU A 596 7.80 0.28 3.65
C LEU A 596 9.12 0.87 3.15
N ASP A 597 10.24 0.21 3.49
CA ASP A 597 11.55 0.66 3.05
C ASP A 597 11.82 0.33 1.57
N SER A 598 11.46 -0.87 1.10
CA SER A 598 11.67 -1.27 -0.29
C SER A 598 10.83 -0.45 -1.26
N ASP A 599 9.54 -0.26 -0.96
CA ASP A 599 8.56 0.47 -1.80
C ASP A 599 8.94 1.95 -2.01
N THR A 600 9.77 2.49 -1.12
CA THR A 600 10.27 3.87 -1.18
C THR A 600 11.74 3.96 -1.61
N LEU A 601 12.37 2.83 -1.92
CA LEU A 601 13.80 2.68 -2.13
C LEU A 601 14.60 3.36 -1.00
N TYR A 602 14.20 3.08 0.24
CA TYR A 602 14.70 3.64 1.50
C TYR A 602 14.61 5.17 1.54
N GLY A 603 13.54 5.73 0.96
CA GLY A 603 13.30 7.17 0.82
C GLY A 603 14.09 7.85 -0.30
N LEU A 604 14.75 7.10 -1.18
CA LEU A 604 15.53 7.64 -2.30
C LEU A 604 14.80 7.59 -3.64
N ALA A 605 13.63 6.93 -3.74
CA ALA A 605 12.83 6.87 -4.97
C ALA A 605 12.62 8.26 -5.61
N ARG A 606 12.26 9.24 -4.78
CA ARG A 606 11.99 10.64 -5.18
C ARG A 606 13.24 11.43 -5.64
N GLU A 607 14.43 10.83 -5.61
CA GLU A 607 15.63 11.43 -6.20
C GLU A 607 15.82 11.08 -7.68
N LEU A 608 15.19 9.99 -8.12
CA LEU A 608 15.17 9.61 -9.52
C LEU A 608 14.32 10.61 -10.30
N PRO A 609 14.69 10.92 -11.55
CA PRO A 609 13.82 11.65 -12.47
C PRO A 609 12.47 10.97 -12.61
N ARG A 610 11.40 11.76 -12.68
CA ARG A 610 10.03 11.29 -12.91
C ARG A 610 9.85 10.91 -14.37
N SER A 611 9.64 9.63 -14.62
CA SER A 611 9.30 9.11 -15.95
C SER A 611 7.86 9.48 -16.32
N PRO A 612 7.58 9.77 -17.61
CA PRO A 612 6.21 9.77 -18.12
C PRO A 612 5.56 8.38 -18.05
N ARG A 613 6.37 7.31 -18.09
CA ARG A 613 5.90 5.94 -17.88
C ARG A 613 5.58 5.73 -16.41
N ARG A 614 4.47 5.03 -16.19
CA ARG A 614 3.92 4.72 -14.89
C ARG A 614 3.07 3.46 -15.00
N TYR A 615 2.79 2.83 -13.87
CA TYR A 615 1.64 1.95 -13.80
C TYR A 615 0.38 2.71 -14.21
N THR A 616 -0.46 2.09 -15.02
CA THR A 616 -1.81 2.57 -15.29
C THR A 616 -2.76 1.39 -15.23
N ALA A 617 -3.92 1.63 -14.62
CA ALA A 617 -5.00 0.65 -14.62
C ALA A 617 -5.87 0.71 -15.88
N GLU A 618 -5.42 1.45 -16.91
CA GLU A 618 -6.11 1.59 -18.18
C GLU A 618 -6.47 0.21 -18.73
N ASN A 619 -7.73 0.02 -19.09
CA ASN A 619 -8.26 -1.25 -19.56
C ASN A 619 -8.53 -1.21 -21.05
N SER A 620 -8.41 -2.37 -21.70
CA SER A 620 -8.67 -2.48 -23.14
C SER A 620 -9.42 -3.74 -23.51
N VAL A 621 -10.45 -3.58 -24.35
CA VAL A 621 -11.27 -4.67 -24.90
C VAL A 621 -10.40 -5.67 -25.66
N LYS A 622 -9.35 -5.19 -26.34
CA LYS A 622 -8.36 -6.03 -27.03
C LYS A 622 -7.72 -7.08 -26.11
N PHE A 623 -7.61 -6.78 -24.82
CA PHE A 623 -7.01 -7.64 -23.80
C PHE A 623 -8.06 -8.23 -22.84
N GLY A 624 -9.33 -8.22 -23.22
CA GLY A 624 -10.41 -8.90 -22.50
C GLY A 624 -11.17 -8.05 -21.49
N ALA A 625 -10.90 -6.74 -21.41
CA ALA A 625 -11.73 -5.85 -20.61
C ALA A 625 -13.14 -5.67 -21.23
N PRO A 626 -14.17 -5.38 -20.42
CA PRO A 626 -15.53 -5.16 -20.93
C PRO A 626 -15.67 -3.87 -21.73
N ARG A 627 -14.83 -2.86 -21.44
CA ARG A 627 -14.75 -1.58 -22.15
C ARG A 627 -13.31 -1.08 -22.24
N ASP A 628 -13.07 -0.21 -23.21
CA ASP A 628 -11.84 0.57 -23.28
C ASP A 628 -11.96 1.76 -22.32
N THR A 629 -10.85 2.08 -21.69
CA THR A 629 -10.60 3.35 -20.99
C THR A 629 -10.24 4.45 -22.01
N ASP A 630 -9.98 5.68 -21.56
CA ASP A 630 -9.63 6.78 -22.46
C ASP A 630 -8.30 6.54 -23.21
N ASN A 631 -7.32 5.89 -22.57
CA ASN A 631 -5.99 5.67 -23.13
C ASN A 631 -5.58 4.18 -22.99
N PRO A 632 -6.31 3.26 -23.64
CA PRO A 632 -6.12 1.81 -23.48
C PRO A 632 -4.72 1.32 -23.90
N GLU A 633 -4.01 2.10 -24.70
CA GLU A 633 -2.62 1.84 -25.10
C GLU A 633 -1.60 2.06 -23.97
N LEU A 634 -1.96 2.79 -22.93
CA LEU A 634 -1.09 3.05 -21.77
C LEU A 634 -1.14 1.94 -20.73
N ARG A 635 -2.07 0.97 -20.85
CA ARG A 635 -2.25 -0.15 -19.93
C ARG A 635 -0.92 -0.79 -19.56
N GLN A 636 -0.74 -1.09 -18.27
CA GLN A 636 0.40 -1.89 -17.81
C GLN A 636 0.37 -3.31 -18.43
N PRO A 637 1.35 -3.69 -19.28
CA PRO A 637 1.41 -5.03 -19.84
C PRO A 637 1.84 -6.06 -18.77
N PHE A 638 1.31 -7.28 -18.87
CA PHE A 638 1.71 -8.39 -18.00
C PHE A 638 3.02 -9.05 -18.44
N ALA A 639 3.69 -9.72 -17.51
CA ALA A 639 4.96 -10.41 -17.74
C ALA A 639 4.91 -11.42 -18.91
N LEU A 640 3.83 -12.20 -19.01
CA LEU A 640 3.65 -13.17 -20.10
C LEU A 640 3.40 -12.50 -21.45
N GLU A 641 2.77 -11.34 -21.47
CA GLU A 641 2.58 -10.56 -22.70
C GLU A 641 3.91 -10.01 -23.20
N ILE A 642 4.70 -9.43 -22.29
CA ILE A 642 6.04 -8.93 -22.59
C ILE A 642 6.94 -10.08 -23.05
N TRP A 643 6.90 -11.24 -22.39
CA TRP A 643 7.60 -12.44 -22.83
C TRP A 643 7.25 -12.81 -24.28
N ASN A 644 5.97 -12.94 -24.60
CA ASN A 644 5.51 -13.29 -25.93
C ASN A 644 5.89 -12.23 -26.99
N SER A 645 5.80 -10.93 -26.66
CA SER A 645 6.22 -9.85 -27.56
C SER A 645 7.73 -9.85 -27.80
N THR A 646 8.51 -10.18 -26.77
CA THR A 646 9.97 -10.31 -26.85
C THR A 646 10.37 -11.44 -27.79
N LEU A 647 9.69 -12.58 -27.70
CA LEU A 647 9.94 -13.71 -28.60
C LEU A 647 9.62 -13.39 -30.06
N LYS A 648 8.59 -12.60 -30.33
CA LYS A 648 8.23 -12.18 -31.70
C LYS A 648 9.26 -11.23 -32.33
N THR A 649 10.00 -10.50 -31.52
CA THR A 649 11.02 -9.53 -31.98
C THR A 649 12.45 -10.10 -31.90
N LEU A 650 12.58 -11.38 -31.55
CA LEU A 650 13.85 -12.07 -31.44
C LEU A 650 14.36 -12.45 -32.83
N ASP A 651 15.66 -12.22 -33.08
CA ASP A 651 16.28 -12.58 -34.36
C ASP A 651 16.22 -14.10 -34.58
N HIS A 652 16.03 -14.54 -35.82
CA HIS A 652 15.83 -15.95 -36.15
C HIS A 652 16.97 -16.84 -35.63
N GLY A 653 16.62 -17.87 -34.84
CA GLY A 653 17.58 -18.80 -34.25
C GLY A 653 18.27 -18.31 -32.96
N SER A 654 18.04 -17.06 -32.54
CA SER A 654 18.53 -16.55 -31.26
C SER A 654 17.77 -17.17 -30.10
N LYS A 655 18.41 -17.20 -28.93
CA LYS A 655 17.84 -17.68 -27.67
C LYS A 655 17.99 -16.63 -26.58
N ILE A 656 17.12 -16.70 -25.58
CA ILE A 656 17.08 -15.76 -24.46
C ILE A 656 17.86 -16.32 -23.27
N THR A 657 18.67 -15.48 -22.64
CA THR A 657 19.19 -15.74 -21.29
C THR A 657 18.37 -14.98 -20.26
N ILE A 658 18.05 -15.64 -19.15
CA ILE A 658 17.24 -15.05 -18.08
C ILE A 658 18.12 -14.91 -16.84
N LEU A 659 18.10 -13.75 -16.21
CA LEU A 659 18.59 -13.54 -14.85
C LEU A 659 17.39 -13.35 -13.94
N THR A 660 17.25 -14.17 -12.91
CA THR A 660 16.19 -14.06 -11.91
C THR A 660 16.80 -13.66 -10.56
N ASN A 661 16.45 -12.48 -10.05
CA ASN A 661 16.91 -11.99 -8.75
C ASN A 661 15.86 -12.06 -7.64
N GLY A 662 14.60 -12.36 -7.96
CA GLY A 662 13.52 -12.54 -7.00
C GLY A 662 13.01 -13.97 -6.90
N PRO A 663 11.83 -14.18 -6.29
CA PRO A 663 11.10 -15.45 -6.36
C PRO A 663 10.88 -15.89 -7.81
N LEU A 664 10.82 -17.20 -8.04
CA LEU A 664 10.85 -17.77 -9.38
C LEU A 664 9.47 -17.83 -10.07
N THR A 665 8.48 -17.10 -9.54
CA THR A 665 7.07 -17.16 -9.93
C THR A 665 6.87 -16.87 -11.43
N SER A 666 7.41 -15.75 -11.93
CA SER A 666 7.27 -15.35 -13.33
C SER A 666 7.89 -16.37 -14.29
N LEU A 667 9.10 -16.85 -13.99
CA LEU A 667 9.76 -17.88 -14.79
C LEU A 667 9.01 -19.21 -14.77
N ALA A 668 8.51 -19.66 -13.61
CA ALA A 668 7.72 -20.87 -13.51
C ALA A 668 6.44 -20.79 -14.35
N LYS A 669 5.76 -19.64 -14.37
CA LYS A 669 4.61 -19.38 -15.25
C LYS A 669 4.98 -19.41 -16.72
N ILE A 670 6.09 -18.79 -17.11
CA ILE A 670 6.60 -18.86 -18.49
C ILE A 670 6.78 -20.33 -18.91
N ILE A 671 7.48 -21.12 -18.11
CA ILE A 671 7.76 -22.53 -18.39
C ILE A 671 6.46 -23.34 -18.53
N THR A 672 5.54 -23.16 -17.60
CA THR A 672 4.31 -23.97 -17.51
C THR A 672 3.24 -23.55 -18.52
N GLN A 673 3.18 -22.28 -18.92
CA GLN A 673 2.06 -21.76 -19.72
C GLN A 673 2.40 -21.48 -21.19
N THR A 674 3.67 -21.26 -21.56
CA THR A 674 4.01 -20.78 -22.92
C THR A 674 4.62 -21.85 -23.83
N ARG A 675 5.03 -23.00 -23.31
CA ARG A 675 5.78 -24.05 -24.05
C ARG A 675 7.03 -23.54 -24.78
N THR A 676 7.63 -22.43 -24.33
CA THR A 676 8.80 -21.80 -24.99
C THR A 676 10.13 -22.10 -24.30
N ALA A 677 10.19 -23.11 -23.43
CA ALA A 677 11.41 -23.46 -22.69
C ALA A 677 12.63 -23.74 -23.60
N SER A 678 12.41 -24.25 -24.81
CA SER A 678 13.48 -24.51 -25.80
C SER A 678 14.17 -23.25 -26.34
N LEU A 679 13.51 -22.08 -26.22
CA LEU A 679 14.03 -20.76 -26.60
C LEU A 679 14.85 -20.11 -25.47
N ILE A 680 14.88 -20.71 -24.28
CA ILE A 680 15.70 -20.27 -23.15
C ILE A 680 17.06 -20.98 -23.25
N GLU A 681 18.15 -20.21 -23.33
CA GLU A 681 19.51 -20.72 -23.46
C GLU A 681 20.13 -21.04 -22.09
N ASN A 682 20.06 -20.08 -21.17
CA ASN A 682 20.63 -20.16 -19.83
C ASN A 682 19.71 -19.42 -18.85
N VAL A 683 19.62 -19.93 -17.64
CA VAL A 683 18.97 -19.24 -16.52
C VAL A 683 19.99 -19.05 -15.40
N TYR A 684 20.21 -17.81 -14.99
CA TYR A 684 20.98 -17.47 -13.79
C TYR A 684 20.00 -17.23 -12.66
N VAL A 685 19.98 -18.15 -11.69
CA VAL A 685 19.13 -18.04 -10.51
C VAL A 685 19.95 -17.47 -9.37
N LEU A 686 19.63 -16.27 -8.93
CA LEU A 686 20.18 -15.69 -7.73
C LEU A 686 19.27 -16.04 -6.54
N GLY A 687 19.81 -16.84 -5.63
CA GLY A 687 19.10 -17.32 -4.46
C GLY A 687 19.49 -18.74 -4.10
N GLY A 688 18.74 -19.33 -3.19
CA GLY A 688 18.98 -20.68 -2.72
C GLY A 688 20.14 -20.82 -1.74
N HIS A 689 20.01 -21.79 -0.84
CA HIS A 689 21.03 -22.12 0.16
C HIS A 689 21.34 -23.60 0.12
N ILE A 690 22.60 -23.94 -0.18
CA ILE A 690 23.09 -25.33 -0.17
C ILE A 690 23.86 -25.54 1.13
N ASN A 691 23.21 -26.20 2.07
CA ASN A 691 23.80 -26.50 3.36
C ASN A 691 24.98 -27.50 3.22
N ARG A 692 26.16 -27.12 3.72
CA ARG A 692 27.35 -27.98 3.81
C ARG A 692 27.81 -28.28 5.24
N SER A 693 27.19 -27.65 6.24
CA SER A 693 27.56 -27.77 7.66
C SER A 693 26.40 -27.32 8.53
N HIS A 694 26.22 -27.94 9.70
CA HIS A 694 25.18 -27.57 10.66
C HIS A 694 25.21 -26.09 11.12
N LEU A 695 26.33 -25.40 10.96
CA LEU A 695 26.47 -23.97 11.27
C LEU A 695 26.01 -23.05 10.13
N ASP A 696 25.85 -23.57 8.91
CA ASP A 696 25.55 -22.79 7.71
C ASP A 696 24.04 -22.69 7.49
N LYS A 697 23.47 -21.55 7.91
CA LYS A 697 22.03 -21.29 7.90
C LYS A 697 21.60 -20.49 6.68
N GLY A 698 20.32 -20.61 6.32
CA GLY A 698 19.64 -19.76 5.36
C GLY A 698 19.56 -18.30 5.79
N ASN A 699 18.81 -17.47 5.06
CA ASN A 699 18.58 -16.05 5.40
C ASN A 699 17.13 -15.74 5.79
N VAL A 700 16.19 -16.69 5.78
CA VAL A 700 14.83 -16.50 6.32
C VAL A 700 14.90 -16.28 7.84
N PHE A 701 14.96 -15.01 8.26
CA PHE A 701 15.24 -14.64 9.66
C PHE A 701 13.98 -14.41 10.50
N THR A 702 12.81 -14.33 9.88
CA THR A 702 11.51 -14.05 10.51
C THR A 702 10.75 -15.32 10.91
N ILE A 703 10.99 -16.44 10.22
CA ILE A 703 10.39 -17.74 10.49
C ILE A 703 11.42 -18.64 11.19
N ALA A 704 11.48 -18.58 12.53
CA ALA A 704 12.53 -19.26 13.32
C ALA A 704 12.60 -20.80 13.11
N SER A 705 11.50 -21.42 12.70
CA SER A 705 11.44 -22.84 12.38
C SER A 705 12.17 -23.19 11.06
N ASN A 706 12.26 -22.26 10.11
CA ASN A 706 12.94 -22.46 8.84
C ASN A 706 14.39 -21.97 8.86
N LYS A 707 15.30 -22.87 9.23
CA LYS A 707 16.71 -22.53 9.45
C LYS A 707 17.58 -22.54 8.19
N TYR A 708 17.11 -23.13 7.09
CA TYR A 708 17.98 -23.48 5.96
C TYR A 708 17.48 -22.96 4.60
N ALA A 709 16.28 -22.38 4.52
CA ALA A 709 15.82 -21.80 3.27
C ALA A 709 16.46 -20.43 3.00
N GLU A 710 16.56 -20.09 1.72
CA GLU A 710 16.87 -18.74 1.28
C GLU A 710 15.55 -18.04 0.89
N PHE A 711 15.43 -16.73 1.13
CA PHE A 711 14.20 -15.95 0.98
C PHE A 711 13.54 -16.12 -0.39
N ASN A 712 14.24 -15.97 -1.52
CA ASN A 712 13.61 -16.10 -2.84
C ASN A 712 13.01 -17.48 -3.06
N MET A 713 13.67 -18.53 -2.54
CA MET A 713 13.15 -19.90 -2.61
C MET A 713 12.01 -20.14 -1.61
N PHE A 714 12.01 -19.45 -0.47
CA PHE A 714 10.98 -19.54 0.56
C PHE A 714 9.70 -18.82 0.15
N LEU A 715 9.81 -17.69 -0.57
CA LEU A 715 8.69 -16.84 -0.96
C LEU A 715 7.83 -17.49 -2.05
N ASP A 716 8.42 -18.31 -2.93
CA ASP A 716 7.68 -19.20 -3.82
C ASP A 716 8.38 -20.57 -3.99
N PRO A 717 8.20 -21.49 -3.01
CA PRO A 717 8.85 -22.80 -3.03
C PRO A 717 8.38 -23.66 -4.20
N PHE A 718 7.12 -23.52 -4.62
CA PHE A 718 6.54 -24.30 -5.70
C PHE A 718 7.07 -23.85 -7.06
N ALA A 719 7.18 -22.54 -7.30
CA ALA A 719 7.84 -22.02 -8.49
C ALA A 719 9.32 -22.40 -8.51
N ALA A 720 10.02 -22.30 -7.36
CA ALA A 720 11.42 -22.72 -7.28
C ALA A 720 11.58 -24.19 -7.66
N LYS A 721 10.77 -25.09 -7.08
CA LYS A 721 10.76 -26.51 -7.45
C LYS A 721 10.49 -26.70 -8.94
N THR A 722 9.47 -26.02 -9.49
CA THR A 722 9.10 -26.09 -10.91
C THR A 722 10.26 -25.69 -11.83
N VAL A 723 10.97 -24.61 -11.51
CA VAL A 723 12.12 -24.15 -12.30
C VAL A 723 13.29 -25.12 -12.22
N PHE A 724 13.68 -25.58 -11.02
CA PHE A 724 14.81 -26.53 -10.90
C PHE A 724 14.51 -27.92 -11.46
N GLU A 725 13.23 -28.29 -11.62
CA GLU A 725 12.77 -29.53 -12.26
C GLU A 725 12.51 -29.38 -13.78
N SER A 726 12.65 -28.18 -14.34
CA SER A 726 12.30 -27.87 -15.74
C SER A 726 13.24 -28.45 -16.82
N GLY A 727 14.44 -28.90 -16.43
CA GLY A 727 15.48 -29.33 -17.38
C GLY A 727 16.21 -28.18 -18.09
N LEU A 728 15.94 -26.92 -17.74
CA LEU A 728 16.69 -25.77 -18.25
C LEU A 728 18.15 -25.79 -17.79
N ASN A 729 19.04 -25.15 -18.57
CA ASN A 729 20.44 -24.99 -18.21
C ASN A 729 20.59 -23.88 -17.14
N ILE A 730 20.50 -24.29 -15.88
CA ILE A 730 20.47 -23.38 -14.73
C ILE A 730 21.86 -23.25 -14.10
N THR A 731 22.27 -22.00 -13.87
CA THR A 731 23.38 -21.63 -13.00
C THR A 731 22.85 -20.99 -11.72
N LEU A 732 23.02 -21.66 -10.59
CA LEU A 732 22.67 -21.14 -9.27
C LEU A 732 23.80 -20.27 -8.71
N VAL A 733 23.44 -19.08 -8.25
CA VAL A 733 24.29 -18.17 -7.47
C VAL A 733 23.83 -18.21 -6.02
N PRO A 734 24.33 -19.17 -5.20
CA PRO A 734 23.77 -19.45 -3.88
C PRO A 734 24.14 -18.39 -2.83
N LEU A 735 23.37 -18.34 -1.74
CA LEU A 735 23.57 -17.44 -0.61
C LEU A 735 25.01 -17.46 -0.06
N SER A 736 25.67 -18.61 -0.06
CA SER A 736 27.05 -18.75 0.43
C SER A 736 28.06 -17.89 -0.32
N ILE A 737 27.93 -17.71 -1.65
CA ILE A 737 28.83 -16.86 -2.43
C ILE A 737 28.40 -15.40 -2.38
N GLN A 738 27.09 -15.14 -2.34
CA GLN A 738 26.53 -13.80 -2.14
C GLN A 738 27.05 -13.15 -0.83
N ARG A 739 27.08 -13.92 0.27
CA ARG A 739 27.63 -13.46 1.56
C ARG A 739 29.11 -13.05 1.50
N LYS A 740 29.92 -13.63 0.60
CA LYS A 740 31.35 -13.27 0.45
C LYS A 740 31.55 -11.90 -0.19
N VAL A 741 30.59 -11.45 -1.01
CA VAL A 741 30.65 -10.18 -1.75
C VAL A 741 29.78 -9.07 -1.12
N GLY A 742 28.93 -9.41 -0.14
CA GLY A 742 28.05 -8.48 0.58
C GLY A 742 28.72 -7.49 1.55
N ARG A 743 29.90 -6.93 1.22
CA ARG A 743 30.66 -6.02 2.12
C ARG A 743 30.53 -4.55 1.71
N PHE A 744 29.59 -3.82 2.32
CA PHE A 744 29.36 -2.38 2.08
C PHE A 744 30.63 -1.52 2.07
N LEU A 745 31.52 -1.69 3.07
CA LEU A 745 32.74 -0.87 3.17
C LEU A 745 33.62 -0.99 1.93
N LYS A 746 33.78 -2.21 1.39
CA LYS A 746 34.64 -2.45 0.24
C LYS A 746 34.04 -1.85 -1.03
N THR A 747 32.74 -2.04 -1.23
CA THR A 747 32.01 -1.42 -2.35
C THR A 747 32.07 0.11 -2.29
N LEU A 748 31.81 0.70 -1.14
CA LEU A 748 31.83 2.16 -0.94
C LEU A 748 33.25 2.75 -1.08
N GLU A 749 34.29 2.05 -0.60
CA GLU A 749 35.69 2.43 -0.82
C GLU A 749 36.02 2.52 -2.31
N ARG A 750 35.61 1.53 -3.10
CA ARG A 750 35.83 1.55 -4.57
C ARG A 750 35.04 2.66 -5.25
N LEU A 751 33.75 2.79 -4.95
CA LEU A 751 32.90 3.87 -5.51
C LEU A 751 33.36 5.29 -5.13
N LYS A 752 34.18 5.45 -4.09
CA LYS A 752 34.82 6.75 -3.77
C LYS A 752 35.92 7.12 -4.76
N LEU A 753 36.61 6.13 -5.32
CA LEU A 753 37.72 6.31 -6.26
C LEU A 753 37.24 6.37 -7.72
N THR A 754 36.03 5.89 -7.98
CA THR A 754 35.38 5.91 -9.30
C THR A 754 34.99 7.33 -9.73
N ARG A 755 34.97 7.56 -11.06
CA ARG A 755 34.36 8.76 -11.67
C ARG A 755 32.93 8.96 -11.18
N LYS A 756 32.51 10.22 -11.08
CA LYS A 756 31.23 10.61 -10.45
C LYS A 756 30.11 10.75 -11.48
N THR A 757 29.69 9.65 -12.08
CA THR A 757 28.45 9.61 -12.87
C THR A 757 27.21 9.80 -11.97
N PRO A 758 26.05 10.22 -12.51
CA PRO A 758 24.83 10.34 -11.71
C PRO A 758 24.42 9.04 -11.02
N GLU A 759 24.49 7.90 -11.73
CA GLU A 759 24.20 6.58 -11.19
C GLU A 759 25.17 6.19 -10.05
N VAL A 760 26.47 6.51 -10.16
CA VAL A 760 27.42 6.30 -9.04
C VAL A 760 27.02 7.13 -7.83
N ARG A 761 26.54 8.37 -8.02
CA ARG A 761 26.09 9.22 -6.91
C ARG A 761 24.87 8.61 -6.22
N PHE A 762 23.88 8.16 -6.99
CA PHE A 762 22.68 7.51 -6.47
C PHE A 762 23.03 6.23 -5.69
N VAL A 763 23.78 5.32 -6.33
CA VAL A 763 24.22 4.04 -5.75
C VAL A 763 24.99 4.26 -4.46
N LYS A 764 25.89 5.26 -4.40
CA LYS A 764 26.62 5.58 -3.16
C LYS A 764 25.70 6.03 -2.04
N ARG A 765 24.67 6.83 -2.33
CA ARG A 765 23.70 7.28 -1.32
C ARG A 765 22.88 6.11 -0.78
N LEU A 766 22.38 5.26 -1.67
CA LEU A 766 21.64 4.06 -1.30
C LEU A 766 22.50 3.13 -0.43
N LEU A 767 23.69 2.74 -0.90
CA LEU A 767 24.58 1.87 -0.15
C LEU A 767 25.05 2.47 1.18
N SER A 768 25.29 3.79 1.24
CA SER A 768 25.64 4.45 2.49
C SER A 768 24.47 4.44 3.48
N ARG A 769 23.24 4.62 2.99
CA ARG A 769 22.02 4.55 3.79
C ARG A 769 21.80 3.14 4.34
N LEU A 770 21.84 2.12 3.47
CA LEU A 770 21.72 0.71 3.88
C LEU A 770 22.78 0.32 4.92
N GLN A 771 24.05 0.73 4.70
CA GLN A 771 25.12 0.51 5.67
C GLN A 771 24.87 1.22 7.00
N ALA A 772 24.43 2.47 6.97
CA ALA A 772 24.13 3.23 8.18
C ALA A 772 23.03 2.52 8.97
N LEU A 773 21.91 2.18 8.32
CA LEU A 773 20.79 1.48 8.93
C LEU A 773 21.20 0.14 9.55
N GLN A 774 21.97 -0.68 8.81
CA GLN A 774 22.49 -1.96 9.30
C GLN A 774 23.34 -1.79 10.57
N ARG A 775 24.11 -0.71 10.67
CA ARG A 775 24.97 -0.42 11.83
C ARG A 775 24.22 0.17 13.01
N THR A 776 23.22 0.99 12.75
CA THR A 776 22.53 1.76 13.79
C THR A 776 21.36 1.02 14.39
N HIS A 777 20.76 0.05 13.69
CA HIS A 777 19.52 -0.55 14.16
C HIS A 777 19.33 -2.02 13.77
N LYS A 778 19.00 -2.86 14.77
CA LYS A 778 18.94 -4.33 14.65
C LYS A 778 17.96 -4.88 13.60
N ARG A 779 16.92 -4.12 13.25
CA ARG A 779 15.93 -4.55 12.22
C ARG A 779 16.54 -4.64 10.83
N TYR A 780 17.59 -3.85 10.60
CA TYR A 780 18.31 -3.78 9.33
C TYR A 780 19.52 -4.70 9.28
N HIS A 781 19.62 -5.71 10.15
CA HIS A 781 20.78 -6.61 10.16
C HIS A 781 20.99 -7.32 8.81
N HIS A 782 19.91 -7.56 8.06
CA HIS A 782 19.91 -8.29 6.80
C HIS A 782 20.35 -7.46 5.58
N MET A 783 20.50 -6.13 5.66
CA MET A 783 20.77 -5.25 4.49
C MET A 783 21.95 -5.70 3.60
N GLY A 784 22.90 -6.45 4.14
CA GLY A 784 24.02 -7.00 3.36
C GLY A 784 23.61 -8.02 2.28
N THR A 785 22.39 -8.58 2.34
CA THR A 785 21.85 -9.50 1.32
C THR A 785 21.75 -8.81 -0.04
N PHE A 786 21.25 -7.57 -0.07
CA PHE A 786 21.01 -6.80 -1.30
C PHE A 786 22.28 -6.56 -2.15
N LEU A 787 23.46 -6.46 -1.51
CA LEU A 787 24.72 -6.37 -2.26
C LEU A 787 25.06 -7.68 -2.99
N GLY A 788 24.67 -8.82 -2.41
CA GLY A 788 24.85 -10.14 -3.00
C GLY A 788 24.12 -10.28 -4.34
N GLU A 789 23.02 -9.55 -4.53
CA GLU A 789 22.12 -9.68 -5.67
C GLU A 789 22.69 -9.15 -6.98
N ILE A 790 23.70 -8.28 -6.88
CA ILE A 790 24.44 -7.74 -8.02
C ILE A 790 25.30 -8.84 -8.69
N LEU A 791 25.65 -9.89 -7.96
CA LEU A 791 26.60 -10.91 -8.44
C LEU A 791 26.11 -11.62 -9.69
N GLY A 792 24.80 -11.87 -9.80
CA GLY A 792 24.20 -12.49 -10.99
C GLY A 792 24.43 -11.65 -12.25
N ALA A 793 24.21 -10.34 -12.16
CA ALA A 793 24.43 -9.40 -13.25
C ALA A 793 25.91 -9.32 -13.68
N ILE A 794 26.84 -9.29 -12.71
CA ILE A 794 28.29 -9.27 -12.99
C ILE A 794 28.72 -10.58 -13.65
N LEU A 795 28.28 -11.72 -13.11
CA LEU A 795 28.61 -13.04 -13.64
C LEU A 795 28.16 -13.22 -15.09
N MET A 796 26.99 -12.69 -15.44
CA MET A 796 26.44 -12.77 -16.79
C MET A 796 27.17 -11.85 -17.78
N ALA A 797 27.58 -10.66 -17.36
CA ALA A 797 28.16 -9.65 -18.24
C ALA A 797 29.66 -9.79 -18.47
N GLU A 798 30.40 -10.25 -17.46
CA GLU A 798 31.87 -10.17 -17.48
C GLU A 798 32.51 -11.44 -18.06
N LYS A 799 33.63 -11.26 -18.77
CA LYS A 799 34.39 -12.39 -19.30
C LYS A 799 34.98 -13.20 -18.15
N HIS A 800 34.88 -14.53 -18.26
CA HIS A 800 35.29 -15.49 -17.21
C HIS A 800 36.71 -15.27 -16.64
N HIS A 801 37.65 -14.69 -17.38
CA HIS A 801 39.02 -14.46 -16.91
C HIS A 801 39.15 -13.37 -15.82
N ASN A 802 38.19 -12.43 -15.73
CA ASN A 802 38.22 -11.35 -14.73
C ASN A 802 37.68 -11.81 -13.37
N LEU A 803 36.49 -12.40 -13.36
CA LEU A 803 35.82 -12.85 -12.14
C LEU A 803 36.30 -14.24 -11.68
N LYS A 804 36.91 -15.02 -12.58
CA LYS A 804 37.38 -16.40 -12.37
C LYS A 804 36.35 -17.27 -11.64
N PRO A 805 35.11 -17.38 -12.17
CA PRO A 805 34.07 -18.14 -11.50
C PRO A 805 34.39 -19.63 -11.54
N GLU A 806 34.33 -20.26 -10.37
CA GLU A 806 34.42 -21.71 -10.22
C GLU A 806 33.02 -22.27 -10.03
N THR A 807 32.61 -23.17 -10.92
CA THR A 807 31.30 -23.83 -10.87
C THR A 807 31.45 -25.33 -10.67
N GLU A 808 30.51 -25.93 -9.97
CA GLU A 808 30.41 -27.39 -9.80
C GLU A 808 28.99 -27.83 -10.17
N GLU A 809 28.86 -28.94 -10.89
CA GLU A 809 27.55 -29.55 -11.11
C GLU A 809 27.13 -30.36 -9.89
N MET A 810 25.94 -30.08 -9.36
CA MET A 810 25.38 -30.79 -8.22
C MET A 810 23.94 -31.21 -8.53
N ALA A 811 23.58 -32.43 -8.11
CA ALA A 811 22.21 -32.90 -8.16
C ALA A 811 21.44 -32.37 -6.95
N ILE A 812 20.45 -31.50 -7.18
CA ILE A 812 19.70 -30.81 -6.13
C ILE A 812 18.19 -31.04 -6.24
N LYS A 813 17.49 -30.81 -5.13
CA LYS A 813 16.02 -30.84 -5.01
C LYS A 813 15.56 -29.69 -4.12
N VAL A 814 14.44 -29.05 -4.47
CA VAL A 814 13.77 -28.04 -3.63
C VAL A 814 12.62 -28.69 -2.83
N ILE A 815 12.49 -28.33 -1.56
CA ILE A 815 11.35 -28.71 -0.72
C ILE A 815 10.20 -27.70 -0.93
N ALA A 816 9.04 -28.21 -1.31
CA ALA A 816 7.79 -27.47 -1.46
C ALA A 816 6.64 -28.40 -1.07
N GLU A 817 6.55 -28.70 0.22
CA GLU A 817 5.60 -29.65 0.83
C GLU A 817 4.43 -28.92 1.49
N GLY A 818 4.43 -27.58 1.49
CA GLY A 818 3.46 -26.76 2.20
C GLY A 818 3.76 -26.62 3.69
N LEU A 819 4.99 -26.94 4.12
CA LEU A 819 5.44 -26.84 5.51
C LEU A 819 6.45 -25.70 5.65
N GLU A 820 6.03 -24.58 6.23
CA GLU A 820 6.84 -23.35 6.37
C GLU A 820 8.19 -23.59 7.04
N SER A 821 8.30 -24.58 7.93
CA SER A 821 9.55 -24.93 8.61
C SER A 821 10.65 -25.48 7.69
N ARG A 822 10.30 -25.90 6.47
CA ARG A 822 11.22 -26.56 5.54
C ARG A 822 11.08 -26.19 4.07
N ASP A 823 9.98 -25.57 3.69
CA ASP A 823 9.78 -25.10 2.32
C ASP A 823 10.88 -24.10 1.90
N GLY A 824 11.23 -24.13 0.62
CA GLY A 824 12.32 -23.33 0.04
C GLY A 824 13.73 -23.88 0.30
N GLN A 825 13.88 -24.94 1.09
CA GLN A 825 15.19 -25.57 1.31
C GLN A 825 15.69 -26.30 0.06
N ILE A 826 16.98 -26.12 -0.27
CA ILE A 826 17.66 -26.87 -1.33
C ILE A 826 18.48 -27.99 -0.70
N LEU A 827 18.17 -29.22 -1.08
CA LEU A 827 18.86 -30.43 -0.64
C LEU A 827 19.71 -31.00 -1.77
N ILE A 828 20.84 -31.62 -1.42
CA ILE A 828 21.65 -32.40 -2.34
C ILE A 828 21.04 -33.80 -2.43
N ASP A 829 20.56 -34.20 -3.61
CA ASP A 829 19.99 -35.52 -3.86
C ASP A 829 20.69 -36.15 -5.07
N LYS A 830 21.69 -36.99 -4.81
CA LYS A 830 22.46 -37.67 -5.87
C LYS A 830 21.65 -38.69 -6.67
N LYS A 831 20.50 -39.17 -6.16
CA LYS A 831 19.72 -40.23 -6.80
C LYS A 831 18.58 -39.68 -7.64
N ARG A 832 17.89 -38.65 -7.15
CA ARG A 832 16.67 -38.09 -7.76
C ARG A 832 16.74 -36.58 -8.03
N GLY A 833 17.83 -35.92 -7.66
CA GLY A 833 18.01 -34.48 -7.89
C GLY A 833 18.40 -34.16 -9.33
N ASN A 834 18.03 -32.96 -9.77
CA ASN A 834 18.41 -32.45 -11.09
C ASN A 834 19.80 -31.83 -11.05
N LYS A 835 20.59 -32.07 -12.09
CA LYS A 835 21.94 -31.49 -12.20
C LYS A 835 21.84 -30.01 -12.51
N VAL A 836 22.41 -29.20 -11.62
CA VAL A 836 22.45 -27.74 -11.73
C VAL A 836 23.89 -27.27 -11.54
N LYS A 837 24.32 -26.26 -12.31
CA LYS A 837 25.64 -25.64 -12.14
C LYS A 837 25.59 -24.70 -10.93
N ILE A 838 26.41 -24.94 -9.93
CA ILE A 838 26.44 -24.16 -8.70
C ILE A 838 27.70 -23.30 -8.68
N LEU A 839 27.55 -21.98 -8.53
CA LEU A 839 28.68 -21.09 -8.32
C LEU A 839 29.30 -21.33 -6.94
N LYS A 840 30.56 -21.78 -6.92
CA LYS A 840 31.31 -22.09 -5.69
C LYS A 840 32.17 -20.93 -5.23
N ASN A 841 32.82 -20.27 -6.16
CA ASN A 841 33.80 -19.24 -5.86
C ASN A 841 33.90 -18.21 -6.97
N VAL A 842 34.30 -17.00 -6.59
CA VAL A 842 34.67 -15.89 -7.49
C VAL A 842 35.83 -15.12 -6.87
N ASP A 843 36.57 -14.37 -7.69
CA ASP A 843 37.47 -13.34 -7.18
C ASP A 843 36.66 -12.18 -6.59
N HIS A 844 36.50 -12.21 -5.28
CA HIS A 844 35.74 -11.19 -4.54
C HIS A 844 36.37 -9.79 -4.62
N LYS A 845 37.69 -9.66 -4.85
CA LYS A 845 38.31 -8.34 -5.03
C LYS A 845 37.94 -7.78 -6.41
N ALA A 846 38.02 -8.63 -7.44
CA ALA A 846 37.60 -8.27 -8.78
C ALA A 846 36.12 -7.85 -8.83
N TYR A 847 35.25 -8.51 -8.07
CA TYR A 847 33.83 -8.14 -7.96
C TYR A 847 33.61 -6.64 -7.64
N TYR A 848 34.27 -6.10 -6.61
CA TYR A 848 34.09 -4.70 -6.21
C TYR A 848 34.63 -3.73 -7.27
N ASP A 849 35.75 -4.10 -7.89
CA ASP A 849 36.38 -3.29 -8.93
C ASP A 849 35.53 -3.28 -10.20
N LEU A 850 34.99 -4.43 -10.61
CA LEU A 850 34.11 -4.55 -11.78
C LEU A 850 32.83 -3.74 -11.59
N PHE A 851 32.16 -3.89 -10.44
CA PHE A 851 30.96 -3.11 -10.13
C PHE A 851 31.22 -1.60 -10.18
N ALA A 852 32.24 -1.15 -9.43
CA ALA A 852 32.54 0.27 -9.32
C ALA A 852 33.03 0.86 -10.65
N ASN A 853 33.89 0.16 -11.39
CA ASN A 853 34.41 0.64 -12.67
C ASN A 853 33.31 0.72 -13.73
N ARG A 854 32.40 -0.27 -13.77
CA ARG A 854 31.28 -0.28 -14.72
C ARG A 854 30.34 0.91 -14.52
N LEU A 855 29.97 1.21 -13.27
CA LEU A 855 29.13 2.36 -12.96
C LEU A 855 29.83 3.70 -13.26
N GLY A 856 31.17 3.73 -13.15
CA GLY A 856 31.99 4.91 -13.45
C GLY A 856 32.29 5.14 -14.92
N ASP A 857 31.99 4.19 -15.80
CA ASP A 857 32.12 4.39 -17.24
C ASP A 857 31.19 5.53 -17.68
N GLU A 858 31.63 6.43 -18.53
CA GLU A 858 30.77 7.51 -19.05
C GLU A 858 29.92 7.03 -20.22
N LYS A 859 30.28 5.91 -20.85
CA LYS A 859 29.45 5.26 -21.88
C LYS A 859 28.16 4.75 -21.25
N GLN A 860 27.04 5.01 -21.91
CA GLN A 860 25.69 4.67 -21.42
C GLN A 860 25.44 5.20 -19.99
N SER A 861 26.00 6.37 -19.63
CA SER A 861 25.65 7.05 -18.37
C SER A 861 24.25 7.65 -18.44
N ALA A 862 23.69 7.99 -17.29
CA ALA A 862 22.37 8.60 -17.20
C ALA A 862 22.26 9.83 -18.11
N VAL A 863 21.16 9.90 -18.88
CA VAL A 863 20.83 11.06 -19.72
C VAL A 863 20.22 12.19 -18.89
N LEU A 864 19.71 11.86 -17.71
CA LEU A 864 19.09 12.77 -16.77
C LEU A 864 19.45 12.33 -15.35
N GLY A 865 20.28 13.10 -14.64
CA GLY A 865 20.95 12.59 -13.44
C GLY A 865 20.14 12.60 -12.15
N SER A 866 19.04 13.34 -12.07
CA SER A 866 18.18 13.43 -10.87
C SER A 866 16.87 14.19 -11.13
N TYR A 867 15.92 14.08 -10.21
CA TYR A 867 14.71 14.92 -10.24
C TYR A 867 15.00 16.42 -10.14
N ASP A 868 16.01 16.83 -9.37
CA ASP A 868 16.39 18.25 -9.27
C ASP A 868 16.94 18.80 -10.59
N GLU A 869 17.64 17.97 -11.35
CA GLU A 869 18.09 18.31 -12.71
C GLU A 869 16.91 18.42 -13.67
N GLN A 870 15.97 17.48 -13.60
CA GLN A 870 14.74 17.48 -14.40
C GLN A 870 13.88 18.73 -14.13
N LYS A 871 13.69 19.11 -12.85
CA LYS A 871 13.00 20.35 -12.49
C LYS A 871 13.67 21.59 -13.08
N LYS A 872 15.01 21.64 -13.14
CA LYS A 872 15.72 22.77 -13.78
C LYS A 872 15.44 22.82 -15.27
N MET A 873 15.40 21.67 -15.95
CA MET A 873 15.03 21.59 -17.37
C MET A 873 13.61 22.10 -17.58
N TRP A 874 12.64 21.69 -16.76
CA TRP A 874 11.27 22.16 -16.93
C TRP A 874 11.04 23.64 -16.55
N ARG A 875 12.01 24.27 -15.87
CA ARG A 875 12.01 25.73 -15.58
C ARG A 875 12.73 26.57 -16.63
N THR A 876 13.54 25.96 -17.51
CA THR A 876 14.41 26.69 -18.44
C THR A 876 14.12 26.34 -19.90
N PRO A 877 14.07 27.32 -20.82
CA PRO A 877 13.89 27.05 -22.24
C PRO A 877 15.12 26.33 -22.81
N SER A 878 14.89 25.35 -23.68
CA SER A 878 15.88 24.40 -24.22
C SER A 878 17.09 24.98 -24.96
N ASN A 879 17.14 26.28 -25.21
CA ASN A 879 18.25 26.95 -25.91
C ASN A 879 19.35 27.50 -24.99
N ARG A 880 19.35 27.17 -23.68
CA ARG A 880 20.33 27.65 -22.69
C ARG A 880 20.97 26.57 -21.80
N THR A 881 20.76 25.30 -22.11
CA THR A 881 21.39 24.13 -21.46
C THR A 881 22.25 23.41 -22.46
#